data_AF-A0A6M6BJ03-F1
#
_entry.id   AF-A0A6M6BJ03-F1
#
_cell.length_a   1.000
_cell.length_b   1.000
_cell.length_c   1.000
_cell.angle_alpha   90.00
_cell.angle_beta   90.00
_cell.angle_gamma   90.00
#
_symmetry.space_group_name_H-M   'P 1'
#
loop_
_entity.id
_entity.type
_entity.pdbx_description
1 polymer ?
#
loop_
_entity_poly.entity_id
_entity_poly.type
_entity_poly.pdbx_seq_one_letter_code
_entity_poly.pdbx_strand_id
1 'polypeptide(L)'
;MAKVLRLHNNGSQQVQGWQKTAPVTSTEINTVTDPAGGKSRNLAVSIPTPFARMHLFETAFDFLAREGQRNPGSVYHELTTHFWDLLELLYNYHLYTQAGRKITLRRWNAEAEIRRMRQEEGTRLLGETLQLYMQDERFRDFTDMYLVYYESPELAGGTRLLGGTSPLTILFTGPEVKPLDLERPQARGHYFDKQTVLLEDRDPQFREFVYELFLAYPQLQRREFAGSVYAGLDRSKINQLQMQGDRSAQQFAARYPALVDVHGNLVSVKGVPLPGRADQSAVTSSDLFIQPTREAIAGRPRPLVLRPNLTMPGANYLNGQPWDDRTPVPYYDEVALESRVLPGKGFKYPYLTVGDLLEDSLVELPYELNTQRFHTGKVTFQYGADGQGRARFPYLLPLKQAFFEYFTENELAELLTFTIDLSHVRVQLRVPVQAGRFITFERSYYTNPQNPKDAQGREILEKGRIVKAAVGVGVFPFYKVRYQPEFNDLYKVMLVDADNAPTMLNRRYDLQFFVNGERITDQGAARRATRYERTQKSMATAGSTYYEITGTHFDLAELTCPPATIGAEPARGLFVPRWRELDRGTRRFTFAVDFGTTNTHIAYADSPTAHPRPLTIGEADVQVEWLHAPVADAGLSAAQRYRTGAGQIWDNIATLQNREFVPSFVGEGGSVYEFPIRTAVCETTSFANEPAKVLSNINIGFSINTENTAELPQNRFITNLKWSAELDPQGVSRIEAFFKEILLLLRHKAALHGGILEDTRVVWFAPLSFDGFLRNQFQQVWDEAFQQVFKARRPTICLTESVAPYYYLTATNQVVPNRDENVVNIDIGGGTTDLLLFADQKPAYSTSFRFAGDDLWGDGYARVQGAPKQNGLLRLGVGHVESLPDSEQNQEYKGYLRAALSNTDFGSADVTSLLFKYDDALRFTQALGLGKGRQLRVLFYLHYTSIIYHTAQLVKHLGLKTPRYLCFSGKGSLYLRLLAGGSSLVAIEKITKAIFQAVTGTEPPHNFRVILADNPKEATTNGGVLFEEKTNTSDYDSIKPVKYSGAVEGTELNQQRLKLNQVDATLKDTVLENVRNYLTLVLEGDEVAPYLREVGVDVDRQRVKDILQREIEDSLSLGLHQFQRQLSSDETLPETLFFLPLKQALYNLSRELQS
;
A
#
# COMPACT_ATOMS: atom_id res chain seq x y z
N MET A 1 76.14 1.34 76.30
CA MET A 1 76.42 0.09 75.56
C MET A 1 76.45 0.40 74.08
N ALA A 2 77.50 -0.01 73.36
CA ALA A 2 77.58 0.17 71.90
C ALA A 2 76.57 -0.76 71.21
N LYS A 3 75.71 -0.22 70.34
CA LYS A 3 74.72 -0.99 69.60
C LYS A 3 75.38 -1.63 68.38
N VAL A 4 75.38 -2.96 68.30
CA VAL A 4 75.88 -3.67 67.12
C VAL A 4 74.84 -3.57 66.00
N LEU A 5 75.18 -2.89 64.91
CA LEU A 5 74.36 -2.80 63.69
C LEU A 5 74.33 -4.15 62.97
N ARG A 6 73.20 -4.86 63.04
CA ARG A 6 72.92 -6.10 62.29
C ARG A 6 71.42 -6.23 62.02
N LEU A 7 71.03 -6.96 60.98
CA LEU A 7 69.65 -7.10 60.51
C LEU A 7 68.84 -8.20 61.23
N HIS A 8 69.51 -9.10 61.97
CA HIS A 8 68.91 -10.27 62.63
C HIS A 8 69.20 -10.28 64.13
N ASN A 9 68.42 -11.06 64.89
CA ASN A 9 68.51 -11.06 66.36
C ASN A 9 69.55 -12.04 66.93
N ASN A 10 70.20 -12.85 66.09
CA ASN A 10 71.20 -13.85 66.51
C ASN A 10 72.64 -13.30 66.57
N GLY A 11 73.47 -13.84 67.49
CA GLY A 11 74.94 -13.64 67.57
C GLY A 11 75.45 -12.81 68.76
N SER A 12 76.74 -12.93 69.10
CA SER A 12 77.37 -12.28 70.28
C SER A 12 77.22 -10.74 70.29
N GLN A 13 76.84 -10.16 71.43
CA GLN A 13 76.77 -8.70 71.61
C GLN A 13 78.13 -8.05 71.96
N GLN A 14 79.18 -8.85 72.14
CA GLN A 14 80.53 -8.39 72.51
C GLN A 14 81.42 -8.15 71.28
N VAL A 15 80.95 -7.36 70.32
CA VAL A 15 81.77 -6.95 69.16
C VAL A 15 82.28 -5.53 69.38
N GLN A 16 83.61 -5.34 69.41
CA GLN A 16 84.25 -4.03 69.53
C GLN A 16 84.89 -3.63 68.18
N GLY A 17 84.60 -2.41 67.71
CA GLY A 17 85.12 -1.89 66.44
C GLY A 17 84.58 -2.62 65.21
N TRP A 18 85.41 -2.76 64.18
CA TRP A 18 85.10 -3.51 62.96
C TRP A 18 85.65 -4.94 63.07
N GLN A 19 84.78 -5.95 63.07
CA GLN A 19 85.16 -7.37 63.10
C GLN A 19 84.40 -8.16 62.03
N LYS A 20 85.00 -9.26 61.57
CA LYS A 20 84.40 -10.17 60.59
C LYS A 20 83.30 -11.00 61.27
N THR A 21 82.06 -10.90 60.77
CA THR A 21 80.92 -11.72 61.21
C THR A 21 80.72 -12.93 60.29
N ALA A 22 79.99 -13.95 60.76
CA ALA A 22 79.55 -15.05 59.91
C ALA A 22 78.57 -14.55 58.82
N PRO A 23 78.51 -15.24 57.66
CA PRO A 23 77.48 -14.99 56.65
C PRO A 23 76.08 -15.18 57.26
N VAL A 24 75.12 -14.34 56.83
CA VAL A 24 73.72 -14.49 57.24
C VAL A 24 73.15 -15.77 56.59
N THR A 25 72.68 -16.70 57.40
CA THR A 25 72.02 -17.94 56.93
C THR A 25 70.51 -17.78 56.92
N SER A 26 69.79 -18.74 56.32
CA SER A 26 68.33 -18.80 56.32
C SER A 26 67.71 -18.73 57.72
N THR A 27 68.41 -19.22 58.75
CA THR A 27 67.97 -19.13 60.15
C THR A 27 67.96 -17.69 60.65
N GLU A 28 69.00 -16.91 60.35
CA GLU A 28 69.04 -15.49 60.70
C GLU A 28 68.06 -14.65 59.88
N ILE A 29 67.93 -14.94 58.57
CA ILE A 29 66.98 -14.24 57.68
C ILE A 29 65.55 -14.37 58.20
N ASN A 30 65.15 -15.54 58.69
CA ASN A 30 63.82 -15.76 59.26
C ASN A 30 63.54 -14.96 60.54
N THR A 31 64.57 -14.43 61.22
CA THR A 31 64.40 -13.56 62.40
C THR A 31 64.33 -12.08 62.07
N VAL A 32 64.56 -11.70 60.80
CA VAL A 32 64.44 -10.32 60.33
C VAL A 32 62.95 -9.99 60.22
N THR A 33 62.46 -9.10 61.07
CA THR A 33 61.09 -8.59 61.00
C THR A 33 61.03 -7.29 60.20
N ASP A 34 59.97 -7.10 59.41
CA ASP A 34 59.71 -5.83 58.74
C ASP A 34 59.42 -4.74 59.80
N PRO A 35 60.30 -3.72 59.96
CA PRO A 35 60.13 -2.68 60.97
C PRO A 35 58.87 -1.83 60.77
N ALA A 36 58.34 -1.77 59.54
CA ALA A 36 57.16 -1.00 59.17
C ALA A 36 55.87 -1.85 59.14
N GLY A 37 55.95 -3.16 59.40
CA GLY A 37 54.80 -4.07 59.43
C GLY A 37 53.99 -4.07 58.12
N GLY A 38 54.66 -3.99 56.97
CA GLY A 38 54.03 -3.97 55.65
C GLY A 38 53.31 -2.66 55.28
N LYS A 39 53.50 -1.57 56.05
CA LYS A 39 52.86 -0.26 55.83
C LYS A 39 53.59 0.64 54.82
N SER A 40 54.78 0.26 54.36
CA SER A 40 55.51 1.04 53.36
C SER A 40 54.84 0.93 51.99
N ARG A 41 54.45 2.08 51.41
CA ARG A 41 53.83 2.16 50.07
C ARG A 41 54.86 2.19 48.94
N ASN A 42 56.13 2.47 49.25
CA ASN A 42 57.22 2.50 48.28
C ASN A 42 58.08 1.24 48.46
N LEU A 43 57.78 0.21 47.67
CA LEU A 43 58.59 -1.00 47.57
C LEU A 43 59.82 -0.73 46.69
N ALA A 44 60.87 -0.17 47.28
CA ALA A 44 62.17 -0.07 46.61
C ALA A 44 62.87 -1.44 46.63
N VAL A 45 62.81 -2.19 45.53
CA VAL A 45 63.76 -3.28 45.28
C VAL A 45 65.05 -2.67 44.75
N SER A 46 66.19 -3.05 45.33
CA SER A 46 67.51 -2.48 45.02
C SER A 46 67.93 -2.64 43.56
N ILE A 47 67.28 -3.55 42.82
CA ILE A 47 67.42 -3.73 41.38
C ILE A 47 66.00 -3.94 40.80
N PRO A 48 65.47 -3.04 39.96
CA PRO A 48 64.12 -3.14 39.41
C PRO A 48 64.08 -4.13 38.23
N THR A 49 64.18 -5.43 38.52
CA THR A 49 64.07 -6.51 37.53
C THR A 49 62.79 -7.32 37.69
N PRO A 50 62.28 -7.96 36.62
CA PRO A 50 61.19 -8.93 36.72
C PRO A 50 61.47 -10.04 37.74
N PHE A 51 62.73 -10.48 37.85
CA PHE A 51 63.18 -11.49 38.81
C PHE A 51 63.00 -11.07 40.27
N ALA A 52 63.41 -9.84 40.60
CA ALA A 52 63.19 -9.29 41.94
C ALA A 52 61.69 -9.16 42.25
N ARG A 53 60.87 -8.82 41.24
CA ARG A 53 59.41 -8.76 41.38
C ARG A 53 58.82 -10.15 41.64
N MET A 54 59.27 -11.20 40.96
CA MET A 54 58.81 -12.58 41.19
C MET A 54 59.08 -13.03 42.64
N HIS A 55 60.28 -12.76 43.19
CA HIS A 55 60.59 -13.06 44.60
C HIS A 55 59.74 -12.27 45.59
N LEU A 56 59.34 -11.05 45.24
CA LEU A 56 58.47 -10.25 46.09
C LEU A 56 57.07 -10.89 46.21
N PHE A 57 56.53 -11.46 45.12
CA PHE A 57 55.27 -12.21 45.15
C PHE A 57 55.40 -13.50 45.97
N GLU A 58 56.49 -14.25 45.80
CA GLU A 58 56.81 -15.43 46.63
C GLU A 58 56.82 -15.07 48.12
N THR A 59 57.49 -13.96 48.47
CA THR A 59 57.55 -13.43 49.84
C THR A 59 56.17 -12.99 50.35
N ALA A 60 55.35 -12.38 49.50
CA ALA A 60 53.99 -11.96 49.86
C ALA A 60 53.12 -13.17 50.24
N PHE A 61 53.18 -14.25 49.46
CA PHE A 61 52.46 -15.48 49.77
C PHE A 61 52.96 -16.13 51.06
N ASP A 62 54.28 -16.19 51.28
CA ASP A 62 54.85 -16.71 52.53
C ASP A 62 54.44 -15.87 53.74
N PHE A 63 54.35 -14.56 53.58
CA PHE A 63 53.89 -13.65 54.62
C PHE A 63 52.42 -13.91 54.96
N LEU A 64 51.54 -14.02 53.95
CA LEU A 64 50.12 -14.32 54.17
C LEU A 64 49.92 -15.70 54.82
N ALA A 65 50.72 -16.71 54.44
CA ALA A 65 50.65 -18.04 55.07
C ALA A 65 51.06 -18.01 56.56
N ARG A 66 51.93 -17.09 56.97
CA ARG A 66 52.38 -16.93 58.37
C ARG A 66 51.47 -16.02 59.20
N GLU A 67 51.05 -14.88 58.66
CA GLU A 67 50.31 -13.85 59.40
C GLU A 67 48.78 -13.90 59.22
N GLY A 68 48.29 -14.56 58.17
CA GLY A 68 46.87 -14.61 57.82
C GLY A 68 46.27 -13.22 57.59
N GLN A 69 45.00 -13.04 57.93
CA GLN A 69 44.27 -11.76 57.77
C GLN A 69 44.52 -10.74 58.90
N ARG A 70 45.58 -10.88 59.71
CA ARG A 70 45.85 -9.98 60.85
C ARG A 70 46.11 -8.52 60.44
N ASN A 71 46.52 -8.28 59.18
CA ASN A 71 46.74 -6.95 58.62
C ASN A 71 46.32 -6.88 57.13
N PRO A 72 45.00 -6.80 56.85
CA PRO A 72 44.43 -7.00 55.51
C PRO A 72 44.72 -5.87 54.51
N GLY A 73 45.32 -4.77 54.97
CA GLY A 73 45.73 -3.63 54.13
C GLY A 73 47.25 -3.51 53.94
N SER A 74 48.01 -4.57 54.24
CA SER A 74 49.45 -4.58 53.98
C SER A 74 49.75 -4.71 52.49
N VAL A 75 50.93 -4.23 52.08
CA VAL A 75 51.36 -4.31 50.68
C VAL A 75 51.43 -5.76 50.15
N TYR A 76 51.62 -6.75 51.04
CA TYR A 76 51.60 -8.18 50.69
C TYR A 76 50.19 -8.68 50.34
N HIS A 77 49.14 -8.14 50.97
CA HIS A 77 47.74 -8.45 50.63
C HIS A 77 47.36 -7.81 49.28
N GLU A 78 47.86 -6.61 49.00
CA GLU A 78 47.68 -5.95 47.70
C GLU A 78 48.35 -6.77 46.58
N LEU A 79 49.62 -7.18 46.76
CA LEU A 79 50.32 -8.04 45.79
C LEU A 79 49.60 -9.37 45.57
N THR A 80 49.14 -10.02 46.64
CA THR A 80 48.39 -11.28 46.52
C THR A 80 47.05 -11.09 45.83
N THR A 81 46.37 -9.97 46.08
CA THR A 81 45.14 -9.59 45.37
C THR A 81 45.41 -9.40 43.88
N HIS A 82 46.46 -8.66 43.53
CA HIS A 82 46.85 -8.43 42.13
C HIS A 82 47.26 -9.71 41.41
N PHE A 83 47.88 -10.67 42.13
CA PHE A 83 48.12 -12.00 41.60
C PHE A 83 46.82 -12.70 41.21
N TRP A 84 45.85 -12.77 42.13
CA TRP A 84 44.59 -13.44 41.87
C TRP A 84 43.76 -12.71 40.82
N ASP A 85 43.83 -11.37 40.76
CA ASP A 85 43.24 -10.56 39.70
C ASP A 85 43.78 -10.96 38.33
N LEU A 86 45.10 -11.11 38.19
CA LEU A 86 45.69 -11.52 36.92
C LEU A 86 45.30 -12.96 36.53
N LEU A 87 45.25 -13.87 37.50
CA LEU A 87 44.86 -15.27 37.24
C LEU A 87 43.37 -15.40 36.89
N GLU A 88 42.48 -14.66 37.57
CA GLU A 88 41.03 -14.64 37.29
C GLU A 88 40.73 -13.98 35.95
N LEU A 89 41.49 -12.95 35.57
CA LEU A 89 41.42 -12.33 34.25
C LEU A 89 41.78 -13.32 33.15
N LEU A 90 42.84 -14.12 33.33
CA LEU A 90 43.25 -15.16 32.37
C LEU A 90 42.30 -16.37 32.36
N TYR A 91 41.74 -16.75 33.50
CA TYR A 91 40.66 -17.74 33.57
C TYR A 91 39.47 -17.31 32.69
N ASN A 92 39.12 -16.02 32.71
CA ASN A 92 38.06 -15.43 31.90
C ASN A 92 38.54 -14.86 30.55
N TYR A 93 39.67 -15.32 30.02
CA TYR A 93 40.31 -14.78 28.80
C TYR A 93 39.33 -14.58 27.64
N HIS A 94 38.55 -15.60 27.29
CA HIS A 94 37.61 -15.55 26.16
C HIS A 94 36.41 -14.63 26.41
N LEU A 95 35.95 -14.50 27.67
CA LEU A 95 34.80 -13.65 28.02
C LEU A 95 35.04 -12.18 27.70
N TYR A 96 36.23 -11.66 28.02
CA TYR A 96 36.52 -10.24 27.88
C TYR A 96 36.95 -9.81 26.47
N THR A 97 37.24 -10.75 25.57
CA THR A 97 37.69 -10.45 24.19
C THR A 97 36.62 -9.84 23.27
N GLN A 98 35.33 -9.90 23.64
CA GLN A 98 34.21 -9.53 22.74
C GLN A 98 33.63 -8.12 22.95
N ALA A 99 34.03 -7.40 24.00
CA ALA A 99 33.59 -6.03 24.27
C ALA A 99 34.50 -4.96 23.63
N GLY A 100 35.22 -5.31 22.55
CA GLY A 100 36.29 -4.47 21.98
C GLY A 100 37.57 -4.41 22.83
N ARG A 101 37.60 -5.13 23.96
CA ARG A 101 38.74 -5.27 24.87
C ARG A 101 39.59 -6.46 24.43
N LYS A 102 40.92 -6.34 24.48
CA LYS A 102 41.85 -7.35 23.97
C LYS A 102 42.90 -7.73 25.02
N ILE A 103 42.90 -9.00 25.43
CA ILE A 103 43.98 -9.59 26.26
C ILE A 103 44.94 -10.32 25.31
N THR A 104 46.24 -10.00 25.38
CA THR A 104 47.26 -10.68 24.57
C THR A 104 48.39 -11.20 25.43
N LEU A 105 48.84 -12.42 25.15
CA LEU A 105 50.04 -13.01 25.74
C LEU A 105 51.17 -12.94 24.72
N ARG A 106 52.27 -12.28 25.08
CA ARG A 106 53.45 -12.16 24.21
C ARG A 106 54.61 -12.95 24.82
N ARG A 107 55.20 -13.83 24.03
CA ARG A 107 56.36 -14.63 24.41
C ARG A 107 57.61 -13.75 24.48
N TRP A 108 58.33 -13.81 25.58
CA TRP A 108 59.65 -13.23 25.79
C TRP A 108 60.63 -14.37 26.10
N ASN A 109 61.55 -14.64 25.18
CA ASN A 109 62.53 -15.72 25.35
C ASN A 109 63.76 -15.19 26.09
N ALA A 110 63.96 -15.66 27.31
CA ALA A 110 64.99 -15.14 28.20
C ALA A 110 66.40 -15.30 27.63
N GLU A 111 66.68 -16.45 27.02
CA GLU A 111 68.02 -16.75 26.49
C GLU A 111 68.37 -15.87 25.29
N ALA A 112 67.46 -15.75 24.32
CA ALA A 112 67.66 -14.92 23.13
C ALA A 112 67.82 -13.44 23.48
N GLU A 113 66.99 -12.93 24.39
CA GLU A 113 66.99 -11.52 24.78
C GLU A 113 68.21 -11.16 25.65
N ILE A 114 68.60 -12.01 26.60
CA ILE A 114 69.84 -11.83 27.35
C ILE A 114 71.04 -11.86 26.42
N ARG A 115 71.07 -12.79 25.44
CA ARG A 115 72.14 -12.86 24.45
C ARG A 115 72.23 -11.58 23.63
N ARG A 116 71.09 -11.04 23.20
CA ARG A 116 71.00 -9.76 22.48
C ARG A 116 71.52 -8.59 23.33
N MET A 117 71.09 -8.48 24.58
CA MET A 117 71.56 -7.43 25.51
C MET A 117 73.07 -7.48 25.74
N ARG A 118 73.66 -8.68 25.77
CA ARG A 118 75.12 -8.83 25.94
C ARG A 118 75.94 -8.38 24.72
N GLN A 119 75.33 -8.38 23.54
CA GLN A 119 75.98 -7.95 22.29
C GLN A 119 76.05 -6.42 22.18
N GLU A 120 75.03 -5.71 22.69
CA GLU A 120 74.95 -4.25 22.67
C GLU A 120 75.74 -3.64 23.85
N GLU A 121 76.66 -2.71 23.57
CA GLU A 121 77.54 -2.13 24.58
C GLU A 121 76.78 -1.43 25.72
N GLY A 122 75.69 -0.73 25.40
CA GLY A 122 74.86 -0.01 26.38
C GLY A 122 74.02 -0.91 27.30
N THR A 123 73.76 -2.17 26.91
CA THR A 123 72.93 -3.11 27.69
C THR A 123 73.71 -4.34 28.19
N ARG A 124 75.01 -4.43 27.87
CA ARG A 124 75.87 -5.59 28.19
C ARG A 124 75.89 -5.96 29.67
N LEU A 125 76.14 -5.00 30.55
CA LEU A 125 76.20 -5.23 32.00
C LEU A 125 74.87 -5.73 32.55
N LEU A 126 73.75 -5.19 32.04
CA LEU A 126 72.41 -5.65 32.40
C LEU A 126 72.20 -7.10 31.95
N GLY A 127 72.56 -7.43 30.71
CA GLY A 127 72.49 -8.79 30.20
C GLY A 127 73.33 -9.78 31.01
N GLU A 128 74.56 -9.43 31.38
CA GLU A 128 75.42 -10.24 32.26
C GLU A 128 74.82 -10.44 33.65
N THR A 129 74.24 -9.37 34.22
CA THR A 129 73.57 -9.42 35.52
C THR A 129 72.33 -10.33 35.47
N LEU A 130 71.50 -10.21 34.45
CA LEU A 130 70.33 -11.08 34.26
C LEU A 130 70.73 -12.54 34.03
N GLN A 131 71.84 -12.79 33.33
CA GLN A 131 72.37 -14.14 33.14
C GLN A 131 72.75 -14.81 34.47
N LEU A 132 73.32 -14.06 35.43
CA LEU A 132 73.61 -14.57 36.77
C LEU A 132 72.33 -15.00 37.51
N TYR A 133 71.26 -14.22 37.40
CA TYR A 133 69.96 -14.60 37.99
C TYR A 133 69.39 -15.89 37.40
N MET A 134 69.59 -16.12 36.10
CA MET A 134 69.14 -17.33 35.41
C MET A 134 69.93 -18.60 35.81
N GLN A 135 71.06 -18.47 36.52
CA GLN A 135 71.83 -19.61 37.03
C GLN A 135 71.28 -20.16 38.36
N ASP A 136 70.35 -19.46 39.02
CA ASP A 136 69.63 -19.99 40.19
C ASP A 136 68.78 -21.20 39.78
N GLU A 137 68.87 -22.30 40.55
CA GLU A 137 68.19 -23.56 40.23
C GLU A 137 66.66 -23.42 40.09
N ARG A 138 66.04 -22.43 40.74
CA ARG A 138 64.59 -22.18 40.66
C ARG A 138 64.17 -21.69 39.26
N PHE A 139 65.08 -21.01 38.56
CA PHE A 139 64.89 -20.55 37.18
C PHE A 139 65.34 -21.57 36.13
N ARG A 140 65.84 -22.74 36.55
CA ARG A 140 66.08 -23.88 35.65
C ARG A 140 64.77 -24.24 34.93
N ASP A 141 64.86 -24.45 33.62
CA ASP A 141 63.74 -24.74 32.72
C ASP A 141 62.70 -23.61 32.55
N PHE A 142 63.04 -22.38 32.94
CA PHE A 142 62.24 -21.18 32.69
C PHE A 142 62.82 -20.37 31.52
N THR A 143 62.67 -20.87 30.30
CA THR A 143 63.21 -20.22 29.08
C THR A 143 62.30 -19.15 28.51
N ASP A 144 60.99 -19.31 28.66
CA ASP A 144 59.98 -18.43 28.08
C ASP A 144 59.15 -17.78 29.19
N MET A 145 59.16 -16.45 29.20
CA MET A 145 58.26 -15.63 30.01
C MET A 145 57.16 -15.08 29.11
N TYR A 146 55.90 -15.27 29.48
CA TYR A 146 54.77 -14.71 28.74
C TYR A 146 54.28 -13.45 29.44
N LEU A 147 54.32 -12.33 28.72
CA LEU A 147 53.87 -11.02 29.18
C LEU A 147 52.40 -10.83 28.83
N VAL A 148 51.58 -10.45 29.81
CA VAL A 148 50.13 -10.27 29.68
C VAL A 148 49.83 -8.80 29.44
N TYR A 149 49.22 -8.51 28.31
CA TYR A 149 48.81 -7.16 27.91
C TYR A 149 47.30 -7.04 27.82
N TYR A 150 46.79 -5.85 28.11
CA TYR A 150 45.38 -5.49 28.02
C TYR A 150 45.18 -4.19 27.24
N GLU A 151 44.15 -4.15 26.40
CA GLU A 151 43.76 -3.01 25.58
C GLU A 151 42.23 -2.85 25.63
N SER A 152 41.74 -1.61 25.73
CA SER A 152 40.31 -1.26 25.76
C SER A 152 40.11 0.05 25.00
N PRO A 153 38.97 0.26 24.30
CA PRO A 153 38.65 1.54 23.67
C PRO A 153 38.61 2.72 24.66
N GLU A 154 38.28 2.45 25.93
CA GLU A 154 38.15 3.45 26.99
C GLU A 154 39.50 3.79 27.68
N LEU A 155 40.57 3.08 27.32
CA LEU A 155 41.89 3.26 27.93
C LEU A 155 42.71 4.36 27.24
N ALA A 156 42.80 5.53 27.88
CA ALA A 156 43.76 6.55 27.50
C ALA A 156 45.21 6.01 27.56
N GLY A 157 45.89 5.98 26.41
CA GLY A 157 47.29 5.57 26.25
C GLY A 157 47.55 4.19 25.62
N GLY A 158 46.53 3.46 25.14
CA GLY A 158 46.71 2.21 24.38
C GLY A 158 47.00 0.96 25.22
N THR A 159 47.70 -0.02 24.65
CA THR A 159 48.00 -1.33 25.26
C THR A 159 48.81 -1.21 26.56
N ARG A 160 48.32 -1.80 27.67
CA ARG A 160 48.99 -1.82 28.98
C ARG A 160 49.56 -3.19 29.32
N LEU A 161 50.80 -3.22 29.83
CA LEU A 161 51.40 -4.42 30.42
C LEU A 161 50.85 -4.62 31.85
N LEU A 162 50.22 -5.76 32.11
CA LEU A 162 49.66 -6.10 33.42
C LEU A 162 50.66 -6.87 34.28
N GLY A 163 51.38 -7.80 33.66
CA GLY A 163 52.25 -8.73 34.38
C GLY A 163 52.84 -9.80 33.46
N GLY A 164 53.34 -10.86 34.04
CA GLY A 164 53.86 -12.00 33.29
C GLY A 164 53.92 -13.29 34.08
N THR A 165 54.35 -14.36 33.43
CA THR A 165 54.52 -15.67 34.05
C THR A 165 55.75 -15.72 34.96
N SER A 166 55.66 -16.49 36.06
CA SER A 166 56.67 -16.59 37.12
C SER A 166 56.96 -18.07 37.44
N PRO A 167 58.23 -18.49 37.49
CA PRO A 167 58.62 -19.83 37.95
C PRO A 167 58.57 -19.98 39.48
N LEU A 168 58.12 -18.96 40.23
CA LEU A 168 58.03 -18.97 41.70
C LEU A 168 56.58 -18.90 42.22
N THR A 169 55.66 -18.46 41.38
CA THR A 169 54.26 -18.20 41.77
C THR A 169 53.26 -18.46 40.66
N ILE A 170 53.66 -18.95 39.48
CA ILE A 170 52.88 -19.01 38.22
C ILE A 170 52.78 -17.66 37.51
N LEU A 171 52.44 -16.59 38.23
CA LEU A 171 52.26 -15.23 37.69
C LEU A 171 52.84 -14.17 38.64
N PHE A 172 53.12 -12.99 38.10
CA PHE A 172 53.43 -11.77 38.84
C PHE A 172 52.86 -10.54 38.11
N THR A 173 52.60 -9.44 38.80
CA THR A 173 52.17 -8.17 38.17
C THR A 173 53.29 -7.13 38.13
N GLY A 174 53.16 -6.18 37.20
CA GLY A 174 54.08 -5.05 37.07
C GLY A 174 54.14 -4.17 38.33
N PRO A 175 55.21 -3.34 38.49
CA PRO A 175 55.42 -2.52 39.67
C PRO A 175 54.33 -1.46 39.92
N GLU A 176 53.71 -0.92 38.87
CA GLU A 176 52.62 0.08 38.94
C GLU A 176 51.43 -0.35 38.07
N VAL A 177 50.93 -1.57 38.27
CA VAL A 177 49.72 -2.01 37.56
C VAL A 177 48.55 -1.10 37.96
N LYS A 178 47.94 -0.46 36.96
CA LYS A 178 46.83 0.47 37.17
C LYS A 178 45.49 -0.28 37.16
N PRO A 179 44.47 0.21 37.89
CA PRO A 179 43.13 -0.35 37.82
C PRO A 179 42.60 -0.39 36.38
N LEU A 180 41.89 -1.46 36.03
CA LEU A 180 41.23 -1.60 34.72
C LEU A 180 39.82 -1.04 34.73
N ASP A 181 39.28 -0.78 33.53
CA ASP A 181 37.86 -0.53 33.25
C ASP A 181 36.99 -1.80 33.37
N LEU A 182 37.41 -2.78 34.16
CA LEU A 182 36.74 -4.06 34.37
C LEU A 182 36.44 -4.26 35.85
N GLU A 183 35.16 -4.39 36.18
CA GLU A 183 34.73 -4.84 37.50
C GLU A 183 35.01 -6.33 37.68
N ARG A 184 35.37 -6.72 38.91
CA ARG A 184 35.51 -8.13 39.25
C ARG A 184 34.13 -8.82 39.24
N PRO A 185 34.01 -10.11 38.85
CA PRO A 185 32.73 -10.82 38.73
C PRO A 185 31.82 -10.77 39.97
N GLN A 186 32.41 -10.65 41.15
CA GLN A 186 31.78 -10.59 42.45
C GLN A 186 31.31 -9.17 42.87
N ALA A 187 31.39 -8.18 41.97
CA ALA A 187 31.02 -6.78 42.22
C ALA A 187 31.74 -6.14 43.42
N ARG A 188 33.00 -6.52 43.65
CA ARG A 188 33.88 -5.97 44.69
C ARG A 188 35.05 -5.20 44.06
N GLY A 189 34.73 -4.04 43.48
CA GLY A 189 35.70 -3.15 42.86
C GLY A 189 36.22 -3.62 41.49
N HIS A 190 37.28 -2.97 41.03
CA HIS A 190 37.89 -3.21 39.71
C HIS A 190 39.18 -4.03 39.82
N TYR A 191 39.51 -4.79 38.76
CA TYR A 191 40.80 -5.49 38.70
C TYR A 191 41.97 -4.52 38.91
N PHE A 192 42.92 -4.91 39.75
CA PHE A 192 44.11 -4.14 40.16
C PHE A 192 43.82 -2.82 40.88
N ASP A 193 42.62 -2.63 41.43
CA ASP A 193 42.37 -1.57 42.39
C ASP A 193 43.06 -1.83 43.75
N LYS A 194 42.80 -0.95 44.72
CA LYS A 194 43.39 -1.04 46.07
C LYS A 194 42.53 -1.85 47.05
N GLN A 195 41.43 -2.45 46.60
CA GLN A 195 40.58 -3.26 47.47
C GLN A 195 41.19 -4.66 47.60
N THR A 196 41.45 -5.11 48.83
CA THR A 196 41.96 -6.46 49.08
C THR A 196 40.89 -7.50 48.78
N VAL A 197 41.17 -8.41 47.85
CA VAL A 197 40.28 -9.52 47.47
C VAL A 197 41.11 -10.80 47.28
N LEU A 198 41.12 -11.64 48.30
CA LEU A 198 41.84 -12.92 48.31
C LEU A 198 41.01 -14.03 47.65
N LEU A 199 41.57 -15.23 47.54
CA LEU A 199 40.95 -16.35 46.79
C LEU A 199 39.59 -16.75 47.38
N GLU A 200 39.44 -16.76 48.71
CA GLU A 200 38.21 -17.14 49.41
C GLU A 200 37.01 -16.24 49.08
N ASP A 201 37.26 -14.99 48.69
CA ASP A 201 36.26 -13.97 48.37
C ASP A 201 35.89 -13.92 46.87
N ARG A 202 36.45 -14.82 46.04
CA ARG A 202 36.22 -14.86 44.59
C ARG A 202 35.14 -15.85 44.18
N ASP A 203 34.78 -15.81 42.90
CA ASP A 203 33.75 -16.66 42.30
C ASP A 203 33.97 -18.15 42.64
N PRO A 204 32.92 -18.89 43.07
CA PRO A 204 33.05 -20.29 43.44
C PRO A 204 33.62 -21.21 42.34
N GLN A 205 33.32 -20.94 41.06
CA GLN A 205 33.86 -21.73 39.94
C GLN A 205 35.33 -21.43 39.70
N PHE A 206 35.74 -20.16 39.81
CA PHE A 206 37.15 -19.78 39.75
C PHE A 206 37.94 -20.39 40.91
N ARG A 207 37.38 -20.38 42.12
CA ARG A 207 37.98 -21.05 43.28
C ARG A 207 38.19 -22.54 43.02
N GLU A 208 37.16 -23.24 42.54
CA GLU A 208 37.25 -24.67 42.19
C GLU A 208 38.35 -24.91 41.14
N PHE A 209 38.38 -24.11 40.07
CA PHE A 209 39.44 -24.14 39.05
C PHE A 209 40.85 -24.05 39.65
N VAL A 210 41.09 -23.13 40.59
CA VAL A 210 42.40 -22.99 41.23
C VAL A 210 42.80 -24.26 42.00
N TYR A 211 41.89 -24.82 42.80
CA TYR A 211 42.19 -26.07 43.51
C TYR A 211 42.44 -27.23 42.54
N GLU A 212 41.62 -27.33 41.49
CA GLU A 212 41.79 -28.34 40.44
C GLU A 212 43.14 -28.20 39.72
N LEU A 213 43.60 -26.98 39.45
CA LEU A 213 44.87 -26.70 38.78
C LEU A 213 46.06 -27.26 39.57
N PHE A 214 46.12 -26.99 40.88
CA PHE A 214 47.20 -27.46 41.75
C PHE A 214 47.16 -28.98 41.99
N LEU A 215 45.97 -29.61 41.91
CA LEU A 215 45.82 -31.06 42.01
C LEU A 215 46.18 -31.77 40.70
N ALA A 216 45.77 -31.21 39.56
CA ALA A 216 46.04 -31.77 38.24
C ALA A 216 47.52 -31.69 37.82
N TYR A 217 48.24 -30.69 38.35
CA TYR A 217 49.68 -30.51 38.09
C TYR A 217 50.48 -30.49 39.41
N PRO A 218 50.82 -31.67 39.97
CA PRO A 218 51.54 -31.77 41.26
C PRO A 218 52.87 -31.02 41.32
N GLN A 219 53.51 -30.74 40.17
CA GLN A 219 54.71 -29.91 40.11
C GLN A 219 54.52 -28.48 40.64
N LEU A 220 53.29 -27.94 40.63
CA LEU A 220 52.95 -26.64 41.22
C LEU A 220 53.03 -26.65 42.76
N GLN A 221 52.93 -27.82 43.40
CA GLN A 221 52.96 -27.96 44.85
C GLN A 221 54.39 -27.88 45.42
N ARG A 222 55.41 -28.00 44.55
CA ARG A 222 56.83 -28.00 44.94
C ARG A 222 57.28 -26.61 45.38
N ARG A 223 58.10 -26.55 46.43
CA ARG A 223 58.59 -25.29 47.01
C ARG A 223 59.42 -24.47 46.01
N GLU A 224 60.13 -25.14 45.11
CA GLU A 224 60.98 -24.53 44.07
C GLU A 224 60.19 -24.04 42.85
N PHE A 225 58.86 -24.20 42.84
CA PHE A 225 57.97 -23.65 41.84
C PHE A 225 56.89 -22.78 42.49
N ALA A 226 55.62 -23.19 42.54
CA ALA A 226 54.52 -22.38 43.07
C ALA A 226 54.11 -22.77 44.52
N GLY A 227 55.01 -23.44 45.25
CA GLY A 227 54.73 -23.99 46.57
C GLY A 227 54.30 -22.96 47.62
N SER A 228 54.74 -21.70 47.50
CA SER A 228 54.27 -20.61 48.38
C SER A 228 52.79 -20.27 48.13
N VAL A 229 52.33 -20.32 46.87
CA VAL A 229 50.92 -20.15 46.52
C VAL A 229 50.10 -21.34 47.03
N TYR A 230 50.60 -22.56 46.81
CA TYR A 230 49.97 -23.79 47.29
C TYR A 230 49.83 -23.81 48.82
N ALA A 231 50.85 -23.34 49.55
CA ALA A 231 50.82 -23.27 51.01
C ALA A 231 49.73 -22.34 51.56
N GLY A 232 49.28 -21.36 50.76
CA GLY A 232 48.17 -20.46 51.09
C GLY A 232 46.77 -21.02 50.79
N LEU A 233 46.66 -22.20 50.15
CA LEU A 233 45.37 -22.82 49.85
C LEU A 233 44.79 -23.57 51.07
N ASP A 234 43.46 -23.65 51.14
CA ASP A 234 42.77 -24.34 52.22
C ASP A 234 42.98 -25.86 52.15
N ARG A 235 43.71 -26.40 53.14
CA ARG A 235 44.00 -27.84 53.26
C ARG A 235 42.76 -28.70 53.39
N SER A 236 41.70 -28.19 54.04
CA SER A 236 40.45 -28.95 54.18
C SER A 236 39.79 -29.18 52.82
N LYS A 237 39.82 -28.17 51.95
CA LYS A 237 39.28 -28.24 50.60
C LYS A 237 40.11 -29.15 49.69
N ILE A 238 41.44 -29.08 49.79
CA ILE A 238 42.36 -29.99 49.08
C ILE A 238 42.05 -31.45 49.43
N ASN A 239 41.98 -31.77 50.72
CA ASN A 239 41.67 -33.13 51.19
C ASN A 239 40.29 -33.59 50.71
N GLN A 240 39.28 -32.71 50.75
CA GLN A 240 37.93 -33.01 50.24
C GLN A 240 37.97 -33.38 48.76
N LEU A 241 38.67 -32.60 47.93
CA LEU A 241 38.74 -32.82 46.49
C LEU A 241 39.55 -34.07 46.13
N GLN A 242 40.60 -34.39 46.87
CA GLN A 242 41.37 -35.64 46.70
C GLN A 242 40.53 -36.89 47.03
N MET A 243 39.64 -36.82 48.03
CA MET A 243 38.72 -37.92 48.35
C MET A 243 37.65 -38.16 47.27
N GLN A 244 37.40 -37.20 46.38
CA GLN A 244 36.43 -37.31 45.29
C GLN A 244 37.00 -37.99 44.02
N GLY A 245 38.28 -38.37 44.03
CA GLY A 245 38.97 -39.08 42.94
C GLY A 245 40.16 -38.31 42.34
N ASP A 246 41.03 -39.02 41.63
CA ASP A 246 42.20 -38.43 40.95
C ASP A 246 41.76 -37.50 39.81
N ARG A 247 42.24 -36.26 39.83
CA ARG A 247 42.04 -35.28 38.76
C ARG A 247 43.27 -35.26 37.86
N SER A 248 43.21 -35.98 36.75
CA SER A 248 44.35 -36.05 35.81
C SER A 248 44.53 -34.73 35.05
N ALA A 249 45.77 -34.43 34.63
CA ALA A 249 46.07 -33.29 33.77
C ALA A 249 45.25 -33.30 32.46
N GLN A 250 44.94 -34.48 31.92
CA GLN A 250 44.14 -34.63 30.69
C GLN A 250 42.67 -34.23 30.89
N GLN A 251 42.03 -34.67 31.98
CA GLN A 251 40.66 -34.28 32.31
C GLN A 251 40.56 -32.78 32.59
N PHE A 252 41.55 -32.24 33.30
CA PHE A 252 41.63 -30.81 33.56
C PHE A 252 41.78 -30.01 32.25
N ALA A 253 42.69 -30.41 31.36
CA ALA A 253 42.92 -29.73 30.08
C ALA A 253 41.71 -29.78 29.14
N ALA A 254 40.86 -30.82 29.22
CA ALA A 254 39.61 -30.89 28.46
C ALA A 254 38.57 -29.86 28.93
N ARG A 255 38.55 -29.53 30.23
CA ARG A 255 37.64 -28.54 30.82
C ARG A 255 38.18 -27.12 30.76
N TYR A 256 39.50 -26.98 30.88
CA TYR A 256 40.23 -25.73 30.92
C TYR A 256 41.38 -25.76 29.91
N PRO A 257 41.10 -25.46 28.63
CA PRO A 257 42.12 -25.50 27.58
C PRO A 257 43.24 -24.49 27.86
N ALA A 258 44.44 -24.83 27.40
CA ALA A 258 45.59 -23.96 27.51
C ALA A 258 45.44 -22.72 26.62
N LEU A 259 45.83 -21.56 27.16
CA LEU A 259 45.87 -20.31 26.42
C LEU A 259 46.99 -20.31 25.37
N VAL A 260 46.82 -19.51 24.34
CA VAL A 260 47.82 -19.32 23.27
C VAL A 260 48.40 -17.91 23.28
N ASP A 261 49.65 -17.78 22.84
CA ASP A 261 50.28 -16.49 22.59
C ASP A 261 49.75 -15.86 21.29
N VAL A 262 50.18 -14.62 21.01
CA VAL A 262 49.81 -13.89 19.78
C VAL A 262 50.18 -14.60 18.47
N HIS A 263 50.99 -15.64 18.51
CA HIS A 263 51.40 -16.45 17.35
C HIS A 263 50.72 -17.83 17.34
N GLY A 264 49.79 -18.10 18.27
CA GLY A 264 49.08 -19.37 18.37
C GLY A 264 49.84 -20.48 19.11
N ASN A 265 50.99 -20.20 19.72
CA ASN A 265 51.74 -21.20 20.49
C ASN A 265 51.14 -21.36 21.89
N LEU A 266 51.15 -22.59 22.41
CA LEU A 266 50.70 -22.86 23.78
C LEU A 266 51.53 -22.11 24.82
N VAL A 267 50.84 -21.44 25.74
CA VAL A 267 51.45 -20.73 26.86
C VAL A 267 51.66 -21.70 28.02
N SER A 268 52.88 -21.74 28.57
CA SER A 268 53.20 -22.62 29.70
C SER A 268 54.27 -22.02 30.61
N VAL A 269 54.36 -22.54 31.83
CA VAL A 269 55.38 -22.17 32.83
C VAL A 269 55.99 -23.45 33.40
N LYS A 270 57.29 -23.66 33.18
CA LYS A 270 58.01 -24.90 33.55
C LYS A 270 57.23 -26.18 33.15
N GLY A 271 56.69 -26.19 31.93
CA GLY A 271 55.91 -27.31 31.39
C GLY A 271 54.47 -27.45 31.90
N VAL A 272 53.99 -26.57 32.80
CA VAL A 272 52.56 -26.48 33.15
C VAL A 272 51.86 -25.54 32.16
N PRO A 273 50.86 -25.99 31.38
CA PRO A 273 50.07 -25.11 30.53
C PRO A 273 49.31 -24.06 31.35
N LEU A 274 49.26 -22.82 30.87
CA LEU A 274 48.48 -21.75 31.51
C LEU A 274 47.03 -21.87 31.02
N PRO A 275 46.07 -22.30 31.86
CA PRO A 275 44.73 -22.65 31.40
C PRO A 275 43.76 -21.48 31.51
N GLY A 276 42.80 -21.43 30.58
CA GLY A 276 41.63 -20.57 30.63
C GLY A 276 40.33 -21.38 30.63
N ARG A 277 39.20 -20.75 30.92
CA ARG A 277 37.88 -21.35 30.68
C ARG A 277 37.69 -21.55 29.18
N ALA A 278 37.09 -22.67 28.77
CA ALA A 278 36.79 -22.95 27.38
C ALA A 278 36.00 -21.81 26.71
N ASP A 279 36.26 -21.61 25.41
CA ASP A 279 35.57 -20.62 24.61
C ASP A 279 34.06 -20.95 24.51
N GLN A 280 33.23 -20.12 25.14
CA GLN A 280 31.76 -20.21 25.08
C GLN A 280 31.17 -19.12 24.18
N SER A 281 31.99 -18.50 23.32
CA SER A 281 31.63 -17.27 22.61
C SER A 281 30.66 -17.43 21.43
N ALA A 282 30.24 -18.66 21.11
CA ALA A 282 29.19 -18.94 20.14
C ALA A 282 27.91 -19.34 20.89
N VAL A 283 26.81 -18.62 20.65
CA VAL A 283 25.48 -19.03 21.14
C VAL A 283 25.05 -20.26 20.33
N THR A 284 25.18 -21.44 20.93
CA THR A 284 24.87 -22.72 20.28
C THR A 284 23.57 -23.33 20.79
N SER A 285 23.11 -22.96 21.99
CA SER A 285 21.84 -23.42 22.54
C SER A 285 21.18 -22.39 23.47
N SER A 286 19.85 -22.28 23.39
CA SER A 286 19.00 -21.50 24.30
C SER A 286 17.55 -21.94 24.15
N ASP A 287 16.82 -22.06 25.26
CA ASP A 287 15.37 -22.28 25.24
C ASP A 287 14.62 -21.00 24.82
N LEU A 288 15.28 -19.85 24.86
CA LEU A 288 14.68 -18.53 24.62
C LEU A 288 14.83 -18.08 23.17
N PHE A 289 15.43 -18.88 22.29
CA PHE A 289 15.45 -18.61 20.85
C PHE A 289 14.04 -18.48 20.33
N ILE A 290 13.77 -17.42 19.57
CA ILE A 290 12.51 -17.31 18.84
C ILE A 290 12.29 -18.54 17.96
N GLN A 291 11.06 -19.05 17.94
CA GLN A 291 10.65 -20.14 17.07
C GLN A 291 9.75 -19.56 15.96
N PRO A 292 10.34 -19.05 14.86
CA PRO A 292 9.58 -18.48 13.75
C PRO A 292 8.90 -19.59 12.92
N THR A 293 7.83 -19.23 12.25
CA THR A 293 7.18 -20.05 11.22
C THR A 293 7.67 -19.71 9.81
N ARG A 294 8.18 -18.48 9.61
CA ARG A 294 8.89 -18.11 8.38
C ARG A 294 10.30 -18.67 8.36
N GLU A 295 10.81 -18.95 7.16
CA GLU A 295 12.19 -19.39 6.98
C GLU A 295 13.17 -18.32 7.48
N ALA A 296 14.25 -18.78 8.13
CA ALA A 296 15.27 -17.89 8.62
C ALA A 296 16.02 -17.22 7.46
N ILE A 297 16.22 -15.90 7.56
CA ILE A 297 17.06 -15.17 6.62
C ILE A 297 18.49 -15.71 6.72
N ALA A 298 19.03 -16.20 5.59
CA ALA A 298 20.36 -16.79 5.54
C ALA A 298 21.42 -15.82 6.10
N GLY A 299 22.23 -16.29 7.04
CA GLY A 299 23.32 -15.52 7.64
C GLY A 299 22.92 -14.62 8.82
N ARG A 300 21.63 -14.51 9.20
CA ARG A 300 21.22 -13.79 10.42
C ARG A 300 21.04 -14.74 11.61
N PRO A 301 21.64 -14.44 12.78
CA PRO A 301 21.43 -15.24 13.99
C PRO A 301 19.99 -15.13 14.48
N ARG A 302 19.44 -16.23 15.01
CA ARG A 302 18.08 -16.22 15.58
C ARG A 302 18.10 -15.46 16.92
N PRO A 303 17.29 -14.41 17.10
CA PRO A 303 17.29 -13.66 18.35
C PRO A 303 16.72 -14.47 19.52
N LEU A 304 17.15 -14.11 20.73
CA LEU A 304 16.44 -14.51 21.96
C LEU A 304 15.20 -13.63 22.16
N VAL A 305 14.19 -14.12 22.85
CA VAL A 305 13.02 -13.32 23.23
C VAL A 305 13.07 -13.08 24.72
N LEU A 306 13.08 -11.81 25.15
CA LEU A 306 13.17 -11.42 26.55
C LEU A 306 12.11 -10.37 26.87
N ARG A 307 11.68 -10.30 28.13
CA ARG A 307 10.79 -9.23 28.63
C ARG A 307 11.14 -8.85 30.06
N PRO A 308 10.74 -7.66 30.52
CA PRO A 308 10.80 -7.31 31.93
C PRO A 308 10.08 -8.35 32.79
N ASN A 309 10.68 -8.65 33.95
CA ASN A 309 10.16 -9.60 34.94
C ASN A 309 9.85 -10.98 34.33
N LEU A 310 10.69 -11.47 33.41
CA LEU A 310 10.56 -12.81 32.84
C LEU A 310 10.82 -13.86 33.92
N THR A 311 9.81 -14.69 34.21
CA THR A 311 9.91 -15.82 35.14
C THR A 311 9.90 -17.12 34.35
N MET A 312 11.05 -17.79 34.26
CA MET A 312 11.19 -19.07 33.54
C MET A 312 12.15 -20.02 34.27
N PRO A 313 11.69 -20.67 35.36
CA PRO A 313 12.52 -21.55 36.17
C PRO A 313 13.13 -22.69 35.33
N GLY A 314 14.44 -22.85 35.43
CA GLY A 314 15.17 -23.92 34.74
C GLY A 314 15.30 -23.76 33.23
N ALA A 315 14.93 -22.60 32.66
CA ALA A 315 15.18 -22.33 31.25
C ALA A 315 16.67 -22.15 30.96
N ASN A 316 17.15 -22.78 29.90
CA ASN A 316 18.49 -22.52 29.37
C ASN A 316 18.51 -21.13 28.71
N TYR A 317 19.12 -20.16 29.37
CA TYR A 317 19.32 -18.82 28.82
C TYR A 317 20.39 -18.83 27.72
N LEU A 318 21.55 -19.42 27.99
CA LEU A 318 22.68 -19.41 27.07
C LEU A 318 23.62 -20.59 27.34
N ASN A 319 23.83 -21.46 26.34
CA ASN A 319 24.85 -22.52 26.36
C ASN A 319 24.83 -23.41 27.62
N GLY A 320 23.62 -23.75 28.10
CA GLY A 320 23.37 -24.56 29.30
C GLY A 320 23.29 -23.77 30.60
N GLN A 321 23.53 -22.45 30.57
CA GLN A 321 23.39 -21.60 31.76
C GLN A 321 21.91 -21.28 32.02
N PRO A 322 21.41 -21.44 33.25
CA PRO A 322 20.02 -21.15 33.57
C PRO A 322 19.72 -19.65 33.50
N TRP A 323 18.47 -19.32 33.18
CA TRP A 323 17.90 -17.99 33.32
C TRP A 323 17.82 -17.57 34.80
N ASP A 324 18.22 -16.34 35.11
CA ASP A 324 18.01 -15.72 36.43
C ASP A 324 16.83 -14.75 36.31
N ASP A 325 15.72 -15.05 36.99
CA ASP A 325 14.49 -14.24 36.98
C ASP A 325 14.69 -12.80 37.49
N ARG A 326 15.84 -12.50 38.13
CA ARG A 326 16.21 -11.14 38.58
C ARG A 326 16.99 -10.35 37.52
N THR A 327 17.27 -10.95 36.35
CA THR A 327 18.00 -10.29 35.26
C THR A 327 17.21 -9.06 34.77
N PRO A 328 17.77 -7.84 34.81
CA PRO A 328 17.07 -6.65 34.37
C PRO A 328 17.01 -6.62 32.83
N VAL A 329 15.80 -6.76 32.28
CA VAL A 329 15.54 -6.66 30.83
C VAL A 329 14.80 -5.35 30.57
N PRO A 330 15.24 -4.51 29.62
CA PRO A 330 14.51 -3.30 29.27
C PRO A 330 13.21 -3.63 28.51
N TYR A 331 12.22 -2.76 28.60
CA TYR A 331 10.98 -2.90 27.83
C TYR A 331 11.23 -2.63 26.33
N TYR A 332 12.13 -1.70 26.02
CA TYR A 332 12.62 -1.35 24.69
C TYR A 332 14.12 -1.05 24.74
N ASP A 333 14.87 -1.57 23.75
CA ASP A 333 16.31 -1.32 23.59
C ASP A 333 16.54 -0.57 22.27
N GLU A 334 17.01 0.67 22.35
CA GLU A 334 17.27 1.54 21.19
C GLU A 334 18.46 1.07 20.35
N VAL A 335 19.32 0.20 20.89
CA VAL A 335 20.46 -0.34 20.16
C VAL A 335 19.95 -1.28 19.05
N ALA A 336 20.49 -1.14 17.84
CA ALA A 336 20.16 -2.03 16.72
C ALA A 336 20.35 -3.50 17.10
N LEU A 337 19.43 -4.37 16.66
CA LEU A 337 19.31 -5.76 17.10
C LEU A 337 20.66 -6.54 17.09
N GLU A 338 21.42 -6.43 16.00
CA GLU A 338 22.74 -7.09 15.83
C GLU A 338 23.84 -6.55 16.75
N SER A 339 23.63 -5.38 17.37
CA SER A 339 24.59 -4.70 18.23
C SER A 339 24.27 -4.82 19.73
N ARG A 340 23.17 -5.49 20.07
CA ARG A 340 22.71 -5.62 21.45
C ARG A 340 23.59 -6.56 22.28
N VAL A 341 23.59 -6.32 23.59
CA VAL A 341 24.31 -7.11 24.58
C VAL A 341 23.30 -7.81 25.49
N LEU A 342 23.42 -9.13 25.62
CA LEU A 342 22.52 -9.96 26.41
C LEU A 342 22.48 -9.51 27.88
N PRO A 343 21.28 -9.19 28.41
CA PRO A 343 21.09 -8.83 29.81
C PRO A 343 21.72 -9.84 30.78
N GLY A 344 22.51 -9.36 31.74
CA GLY A 344 23.15 -10.19 32.78
C GLY A 344 24.28 -11.11 32.30
N LYS A 345 24.66 -11.11 31.01
CA LYS A 345 25.75 -11.94 30.47
C LYS A 345 26.89 -11.14 29.84
N GLY A 346 26.66 -9.89 29.45
CA GLY A 346 27.69 -9.04 28.83
C GLY A 346 28.14 -9.52 27.45
N PHE A 347 27.35 -10.38 26.81
CA PHE A 347 27.65 -11.03 25.53
C PHE A 347 26.87 -10.40 24.38
N LYS A 348 27.52 -10.11 23.25
CA LYS A 348 26.86 -9.50 22.09
C LYS A 348 26.03 -10.54 21.32
N TYR A 349 24.71 -10.42 21.35
CA TYR A 349 23.79 -11.28 20.61
C TYR A 349 22.42 -10.61 20.44
N PRO A 350 21.74 -10.82 19.30
CA PRO A 350 20.42 -10.23 19.11
C PRO A 350 19.39 -10.82 20.09
N TYR A 351 18.59 -9.94 20.68
CA TYR A 351 17.43 -10.30 21.47
C TYR A 351 16.29 -9.32 21.24
N LEU A 352 15.05 -9.81 21.20
CA LEU A 352 13.83 -9.03 21.03
C LEU A 352 13.21 -8.72 22.40
N THR A 353 12.68 -7.51 22.54
CA THR A 353 11.88 -7.05 23.67
C THR A 353 10.47 -6.66 23.24
N VAL A 354 9.64 -6.26 24.20
CA VAL A 354 8.24 -5.88 23.94
C VAL A 354 8.14 -4.75 22.92
N GLY A 355 8.99 -3.73 23.03
CA GLY A 355 9.01 -2.58 22.12
C GLY A 355 9.50 -2.86 20.70
N ASP A 356 10.05 -4.04 20.41
CA ASP A 356 10.44 -4.42 19.05
C ASP A 356 9.27 -4.94 18.23
N LEU A 357 8.25 -5.50 18.89
CA LEU A 357 7.10 -6.12 18.24
C LEU A 357 5.79 -5.36 18.48
N LEU A 358 5.60 -4.74 19.65
CA LEU A 358 4.40 -3.96 20.00
C LEU A 358 4.65 -2.45 19.94
N GLU A 359 3.75 -1.75 19.25
CA GLU A 359 3.73 -0.30 19.19
C GLU A 359 3.42 0.34 20.56
N ASP A 360 3.92 1.56 20.76
CA ASP A 360 3.64 2.37 21.95
C ASP A 360 2.20 2.92 21.98
N SER A 361 1.57 2.96 20.81
CA SER A 361 0.28 3.55 20.56
C SER A 361 -0.66 2.53 19.91
N LEU A 362 -1.94 2.61 20.23
CA LEU A 362 -3.01 1.85 19.59
C LEU A 362 -3.87 2.81 18.77
N VAL A 363 -3.97 2.58 17.47
CA VAL A 363 -4.76 3.43 16.59
C VAL A 363 -6.23 3.03 16.62
N GLU A 364 -7.11 3.97 16.97
CA GLU A 364 -8.57 3.83 17.00
C GLU A 364 -9.19 4.54 15.78
N LEU A 365 -9.96 3.79 15.00
CA LEU A 365 -10.72 4.22 13.83
C LEU A 365 -12.10 4.77 14.26
N PRO A 366 -12.77 5.59 13.42
CA PRO A 366 -14.07 6.16 13.77
C PRO A 366 -15.25 5.19 13.52
N TYR A 367 -14.95 3.93 13.19
CA TYR A 367 -15.90 2.89 12.78
C TYR A 367 -15.41 1.49 13.17
N GLU A 368 -16.29 0.49 13.03
CA GLU A 368 -15.94 -0.92 13.19
C GLU A 368 -14.98 -1.38 12.09
N LEU A 369 -13.87 -2.06 12.45
CA LEU A 369 -12.97 -2.64 11.46
C LEU A 369 -13.64 -3.81 10.71
N ASN A 370 -13.48 -3.86 9.39
CA ASN A 370 -14.00 -4.95 8.56
C ASN A 370 -13.20 -6.25 8.75
N THR A 371 -13.46 -6.96 9.84
CA THR A 371 -12.75 -8.21 10.20
C THR A 371 -13.01 -9.37 9.22
N GLN A 372 -14.00 -9.27 8.34
CA GLN A 372 -14.19 -10.23 7.25
C GLN A 372 -13.16 -10.02 6.14
N ARG A 373 -12.69 -8.78 5.95
CA ARG A 373 -11.74 -8.39 4.90
C ARG A 373 -10.35 -8.06 5.40
N PHE A 374 -10.13 -7.90 6.69
CA PHE A 374 -8.81 -7.62 7.26
C PHE A 374 -8.53 -8.54 8.46
N HIS A 375 -7.31 -9.04 8.56
CA HIS A 375 -6.89 -9.86 9.69
C HIS A 375 -6.82 -9.03 10.98
N THR A 376 -7.28 -9.64 12.06
CA THR A 376 -7.13 -9.15 13.43
C THR A 376 -6.48 -10.22 14.30
N GLY A 377 -6.19 -9.87 15.54
CA GLY A 377 -5.99 -10.86 16.60
C GLY A 377 -7.32 -11.45 17.09
N LYS A 378 -7.23 -12.32 18.10
CA LYS A 378 -8.38 -12.76 18.89
C LYS A 378 -8.93 -11.60 19.70
N VAL A 379 -10.21 -11.26 19.55
CA VAL A 379 -10.86 -10.17 20.29
C VAL A 379 -11.73 -10.74 21.40
N THR A 380 -11.59 -10.20 22.61
CA THR A 380 -12.36 -10.58 23.80
C THR A 380 -12.91 -9.33 24.48
N PHE A 381 -14.17 -9.36 24.91
CA PHE A 381 -14.82 -8.27 25.63
C PHE A 381 -15.04 -8.70 27.08
N GLN A 382 -14.68 -7.85 28.04
CA GLN A 382 -15.00 -8.09 29.45
C GLN A 382 -16.47 -7.80 29.76
N TYR A 383 -16.99 -8.45 30.81
CA TYR A 383 -18.38 -8.32 31.25
C TYR A 383 -18.78 -6.86 31.48
N GLY A 384 -19.85 -6.41 30.81
CA GLY A 384 -20.34 -5.02 30.89
C GLY A 384 -19.80 -4.09 29.80
N ALA A 385 -18.75 -4.48 29.06
CA ALA A 385 -18.30 -3.77 27.85
C ALA A 385 -19.22 -4.05 26.65
N ASP A 386 -19.94 -5.18 26.67
CA ASP A 386 -20.91 -5.65 25.68
C ASP A 386 -22.31 -5.01 25.85
N GLY A 387 -22.75 -4.80 27.09
CA GLY A 387 -24.11 -4.36 27.43
C GLY A 387 -24.50 -2.90 27.11
N GLN A 388 -23.59 -2.06 26.63
CA GLN A 388 -23.86 -0.65 26.27
C GLN A 388 -23.78 -0.36 24.76
N GLY A 389 -23.86 -1.37 23.89
CA GLY A 389 -23.70 -1.17 22.44
C GLY A 389 -22.25 -0.81 22.03
N ARG A 390 -21.29 -1.07 22.93
CA ARG A 390 -19.84 -0.85 22.75
C ARG A 390 -19.07 -2.11 22.37
N ALA A 391 -19.76 -3.21 22.03
CA ALA A 391 -19.13 -4.39 21.42
C ALA A 391 -18.70 -4.08 19.97
N ARG A 392 -17.69 -3.22 19.84
CA ARG A 392 -17.08 -2.80 18.58
C ARG A 392 -15.56 -2.99 18.67
N PHE A 393 -14.94 -3.35 17.56
CA PHE A 393 -13.50 -3.47 17.40
C PHE A 393 -12.99 -2.43 16.38
N PRO A 394 -12.75 -1.18 16.80
CA PRO A 394 -12.30 -0.09 15.93
C PRO A 394 -10.76 0.05 15.88
N TYR A 395 -9.98 -1.02 16.11
CA TYR A 395 -8.53 -0.88 16.31
C TYR A 395 -7.71 -1.48 15.18
N LEU A 396 -6.66 -0.77 14.75
CA LEU A 396 -5.59 -1.35 13.93
C LEU A 396 -4.66 -2.22 14.78
N LEU A 397 -3.87 -3.07 14.12
CA LEU A 397 -2.89 -3.90 14.81
C LEU A 397 -1.77 -3.02 15.39
N PRO A 398 -1.52 -3.03 16.71
CA PRO A 398 -0.42 -2.30 17.33
C PRO A 398 0.88 -3.13 17.24
N LEU A 399 1.12 -3.71 16.07
CA LEU A 399 2.31 -4.50 15.77
C LEU A 399 3.27 -3.67 14.93
N LYS A 400 4.57 -3.81 15.18
CA LYS A 400 5.60 -3.33 14.27
C LYS A 400 5.75 -4.31 13.11
N GLN A 401 6.18 -3.83 11.94
CA GLN A 401 6.43 -4.69 10.77
C GLN A 401 7.40 -5.85 11.09
N ALA A 402 8.31 -5.67 12.04
CA ALA A 402 9.23 -6.70 12.54
C ALA A 402 8.54 -8.00 12.96
N PHE A 403 7.27 -7.97 13.41
CA PHE A 403 6.51 -9.20 13.69
C PHE A 403 6.42 -10.12 12.47
N PHE A 404 6.18 -9.54 11.29
CA PHE A 404 6.00 -10.26 10.02
C PHE A 404 7.31 -10.75 9.40
N GLU A 405 8.47 -10.45 10.01
CA GLU A 405 9.74 -11.10 9.68
C GLU A 405 9.81 -12.54 10.23
N TYR A 406 9.07 -12.83 11.30
CA TYR A 406 9.11 -14.13 11.99
C TYR A 406 7.84 -14.96 11.81
N PHE A 407 6.68 -14.29 11.72
CA PHE A 407 5.36 -14.92 11.69
C PHE A 407 4.53 -14.46 10.49
N THR A 408 3.44 -15.18 10.23
CA THR A 408 2.50 -14.89 9.14
C THR A 408 1.18 -14.32 9.66
N GLU A 409 0.40 -13.71 8.78
CA GLU A 409 -0.93 -13.15 9.07
C GLU A 409 -1.95 -14.19 9.57
N ASN A 410 -1.75 -15.46 9.23
CA ASN A 410 -2.63 -16.56 9.64
C ASN A 410 -2.50 -16.88 11.13
N GLU A 411 -1.37 -16.51 11.75
CA GLU A 411 -1.08 -16.78 13.15
C GLU A 411 -1.57 -15.68 14.09
N LEU A 412 -2.01 -14.53 13.55
CA LEU A 412 -2.50 -13.40 14.36
C LEU A 412 -3.61 -13.83 15.33
N ALA A 413 -4.52 -14.70 14.90
CA ALA A 413 -5.62 -15.18 15.75
C ALA A 413 -5.15 -16.06 16.93
N GLU A 414 -3.99 -16.70 16.82
CA GLU A 414 -3.41 -17.54 17.88
C GLU A 414 -2.47 -16.74 18.79
N LEU A 415 -1.63 -15.89 18.19
CA LEU A 415 -0.53 -15.22 18.87
C LEU A 415 -0.95 -13.87 19.47
N LEU A 416 -1.89 -13.14 18.84
CA LEU A 416 -2.29 -11.80 19.27
C LEU A 416 -3.70 -11.82 19.87
N THR A 417 -3.85 -11.32 21.10
CA THR A 417 -5.13 -11.19 21.79
C THR A 417 -5.38 -9.75 22.21
N PHE A 418 -6.58 -9.24 21.89
CA PHE A 418 -7.13 -8.00 22.40
C PHE A 418 -8.16 -8.31 23.49
N THR A 419 -8.04 -7.65 24.62
CA THR A 419 -9.04 -7.64 25.68
C THR A 419 -9.54 -6.22 25.87
N ILE A 420 -10.79 -5.99 25.46
CA ILE A 420 -11.48 -4.70 25.55
C ILE A 420 -12.17 -4.60 26.90
N ASP A 421 -11.74 -3.61 27.68
CA ASP A 421 -12.27 -3.23 28.99
C ASP A 421 -12.98 -1.86 28.85
N LEU A 422 -13.75 -1.45 29.86
CA LEU A 422 -14.39 -0.14 29.92
C LEU A 422 -13.38 1.03 29.94
N SER A 423 -12.18 0.79 30.47
CA SER A 423 -11.18 1.83 30.75
C SER A 423 -9.94 1.81 29.85
N HIS A 424 -9.63 0.66 29.25
CA HIS A 424 -8.41 0.45 28.46
C HIS A 424 -8.56 -0.74 27.51
N VAL A 425 -7.60 -0.89 26.60
CA VAL A 425 -7.46 -2.08 25.76
C VAL A 425 -6.16 -2.78 26.14
N ARG A 426 -6.23 -4.02 26.59
CA ARG A 426 -5.03 -4.84 26.83
C ARG A 426 -4.71 -5.66 25.60
N VAL A 427 -3.45 -5.63 25.18
CA VAL A 427 -2.96 -6.41 24.05
C VAL A 427 -1.87 -7.35 24.54
N GLN A 428 -2.04 -8.63 24.23
CA GLN A 428 -1.11 -9.69 24.57
C GLN A 428 -0.62 -10.36 23.29
N LEU A 429 0.70 -10.43 23.11
CA LEU A 429 1.36 -11.13 22.01
C LEU A 429 2.15 -12.31 22.58
N ARG A 430 1.70 -13.54 22.31
CA ARG A 430 2.40 -14.77 22.70
C ARG A 430 3.46 -15.08 21.66
N VAL A 431 4.74 -14.88 21.99
CA VAL A 431 5.86 -15.16 21.09
C VAL A 431 6.36 -16.59 21.34
N PRO A 432 6.28 -17.50 20.34
CA PRO A 432 6.84 -18.85 20.44
C PRO A 432 8.37 -18.82 20.60
N VAL A 433 8.89 -19.62 21.52
CA VAL A 433 10.32 -19.88 21.71
C VAL A 433 10.61 -21.38 21.74
N GLN A 434 11.88 -21.76 21.71
CA GLN A 434 12.30 -23.17 21.73
C GLN A 434 11.76 -23.95 22.95
N ALA A 435 11.86 -25.28 22.85
CA ALA A 435 11.35 -26.24 23.85
C ALA A 435 9.83 -26.18 24.07
N GLY A 436 9.06 -25.72 23.07
CA GLY A 436 7.59 -25.68 23.11
C GLY A 436 7.03 -24.64 24.10
N ARG A 437 7.80 -23.58 24.38
CA ARG A 437 7.44 -22.54 25.34
C ARG A 437 6.97 -21.26 24.63
N PHE A 438 6.34 -20.37 25.39
CA PHE A 438 5.92 -19.05 24.92
C PHE A 438 6.34 -17.98 25.90
N ILE A 439 6.70 -16.81 25.38
CA ILE A 439 6.91 -15.59 26.16
C ILE A 439 5.83 -14.59 25.74
N THR A 440 4.99 -14.17 26.69
CA THR A 440 3.92 -13.22 26.42
C THR A 440 4.43 -11.79 26.55
N PHE A 441 4.40 -11.02 25.48
CA PHE A 441 4.52 -9.57 25.53
C PHE A 441 3.15 -8.95 25.83
N GLU A 442 3.11 -7.92 26.67
CA GLU A 442 1.86 -7.29 27.09
C GLU A 442 2.00 -5.77 27.17
N ARG A 443 0.98 -5.06 26.67
CA ARG A 443 0.81 -3.62 26.85
C ARG A 443 -0.68 -3.28 27.04
N SER A 444 -0.97 -2.29 27.88
CA SER A 444 -2.33 -1.77 28.09
C SER A 444 -2.44 -0.34 27.58
N TYR A 445 -3.41 -0.07 26.69
CA TYR A 445 -3.56 1.22 26.01
C TYR A 445 -4.75 2.01 26.57
N TYR A 446 -4.55 3.30 26.85
CA TYR A 446 -5.53 4.17 27.48
C TYR A 446 -5.82 5.42 26.63
N THR A 447 -7.07 5.90 26.59
CA THR A 447 -7.44 7.16 25.91
C THR A 447 -6.86 8.39 26.60
N ASN A 448 -6.80 8.36 27.93
CA ASN A 448 -6.10 9.36 28.73
C ASN A 448 -5.32 8.58 29.79
N PRO A 449 -4.01 8.35 29.61
CA PRO A 449 -3.27 7.53 30.54
C PRO A 449 -3.29 8.21 31.90
N GLN A 450 -4.10 7.70 32.84
CA GLN A 450 -4.02 8.14 34.22
C GLN A 450 -2.67 7.62 34.76
N ASN A 451 -1.75 8.57 34.98
CA ASN A 451 -0.35 8.33 35.33
C ASN A 451 0.41 7.53 34.25
N PRO A 452 0.79 8.15 33.12
CA PRO A 452 1.75 7.56 32.19
C PRO A 452 3.15 7.58 32.80
N LYS A 453 3.33 8.27 33.93
CA LYS A 453 4.60 8.46 34.61
C LYS A 453 4.51 7.92 36.04
N ASP A 454 5.60 7.33 36.52
CA ASP A 454 5.75 6.91 37.90
C ASP A 454 5.87 8.11 38.86
N ALA A 455 6.02 7.85 40.16
CA ALA A 455 6.15 8.90 41.18
C ALA A 455 7.38 9.81 41.00
N GLN A 456 8.31 9.44 40.11
CA GLN A 456 9.53 10.15 39.77
C GLN A 456 9.44 10.85 38.39
N GLY A 457 8.29 10.79 37.72
CA GLY A 457 8.07 11.45 36.43
C GLY A 457 8.58 10.66 35.21
N ARG A 458 8.98 9.40 35.37
CA ARG A 458 9.45 8.53 34.27
C ARG A 458 8.30 7.75 33.66
N GLU A 459 8.29 7.57 32.34
CA GLU A 459 7.20 6.87 31.67
C GLU A 459 7.09 5.39 32.11
N ILE A 460 5.86 4.94 32.35
CA ILE A 460 5.48 3.56 32.64
C ILE A 460 5.27 2.86 31.29
N LEU A 461 6.30 2.18 30.79
CA LEU A 461 6.36 1.67 29.42
C LEU A 461 5.31 0.59 29.12
N GLU A 462 4.76 -0.07 30.14
CA GLU A 462 3.63 -1.01 30.04
C GLU A 462 2.30 -0.33 29.67
N LYS A 463 2.21 1.01 29.84
CA LYS A 463 1.03 1.80 29.49
C LYS A 463 1.25 2.51 28.16
N GLY A 464 0.52 2.06 27.14
CA GLY A 464 0.43 2.74 25.85
C GLY A 464 -0.70 3.77 25.81
N ARG A 465 -0.77 4.51 24.71
CA ARG A 465 -1.83 5.51 24.46
C ARG A 465 -2.74 5.09 23.30
N ILE A 466 -4.02 5.43 23.37
CA ILE A 466 -4.93 5.30 22.23
C ILE A 466 -4.90 6.60 21.42
N VAL A 467 -4.66 6.50 20.12
CA VAL A 467 -4.64 7.64 19.18
C VAL A 467 -5.78 7.47 18.19
N LYS A 468 -6.66 8.47 18.14
CA LYS A 468 -7.78 8.48 17.20
C LYS A 468 -7.31 8.91 15.82
N ALA A 469 -7.71 8.18 14.79
CA ALA A 469 -7.44 8.50 13.40
C ALA A 469 -8.76 8.63 12.64
N ALA A 470 -9.18 9.86 12.33
CA ALA A 470 -10.39 10.10 11.54
C ALA A 470 -10.13 9.87 10.05
N VAL A 471 -9.91 8.61 9.66
CA VAL A 471 -9.55 8.24 8.29
C VAL A 471 -10.45 7.16 7.69
N GLY A 472 -10.69 7.24 6.39
CA GLY A 472 -11.28 6.17 5.58
C GLY A 472 -10.23 5.57 4.64
N VAL A 473 -10.20 4.25 4.48
CA VAL A 473 -9.33 3.60 3.49
C VAL A 473 -10.11 2.62 2.64
N GLY A 474 -10.03 2.78 1.33
CA GLY A 474 -10.65 1.91 0.32
C GLY A 474 -9.59 1.30 -0.61
N VAL A 475 -9.75 0.02 -0.96
CA VAL A 475 -8.77 -0.74 -1.77
C VAL A 475 -9.44 -1.32 -3.01
N PHE A 476 -8.85 -1.08 -4.19
CA PHE A 476 -9.35 -1.49 -5.50
C PHE A 476 -8.23 -2.11 -6.38
N PRO A 477 -8.39 -3.32 -6.95
CA PRO A 477 -9.40 -4.32 -6.57
C PRO A 477 -9.08 -4.98 -5.22
N PHE A 478 -10.04 -5.68 -4.62
CA PHE A 478 -9.82 -6.49 -3.40
C PHE A 478 -9.62 -8.00 -3.65
N TYR A 479 -8.68 -8.38 -4.51
CA TYR A 479 -8.30 -9.79 -4.74
C TYR A 479 -6.84 -9.95 -5.19
N LYS A 480 -6.30 -11.17 -5.13
CA LYS A 480 -5.02 -11.53 -5.76
C LYS A 480 -5.14 -12.84 -6.55
N VAL A 481 -4.42 -12.94 -7.67
CA VAL A 481 -4.33 -14.13 -8.52
C VAL A 481 -3.08 -14.92 -8.15
N ARG A 482 -3.22 -16.21 -7.80
CA ARG A 482 -2.11 -17.00 -7.22
C ARG A 482 -1.09 -17.47 -8.23
N TYR A 483 -1.56 -18.10 -9.31
CA TYR A 483 -0.71 -18.79 -10.28
C TYR A 483 -0.46 -18.00 -11.58
N GLN A 484 -0.92 -16.74 -11.61
CA GLN A 484 -0.70 -15.80 -12.71
C GLN A 484 -0.39 -14.40 -12.11
N PRO A 485 0.74 -14.26 -11.39
CA PRO A 485 1.07 -13.05 -10.63
C PRO A 485 1.23 -11.80 -11.50
N GLU A 486 1.39 -11.95 -12.82
CA GLU A 486 1.37 -10.85 -13.80
C GLU A 486 0.06 -10.05 -13.82
N PHE A 487 -1.04 -10.60 -13.27
CA PHE A 487 -2.32 -9.90 -13.09
C PHE A 487 -2.45 -9.19 -11.72
N ASN A 488 -1.50 -9.36 -10.82
CA ASN A 488 -1.42 -8.62 -9.56
C ASN A 488 -0.63 -7.31 -9.77
N ASP A 489 -0.88 -6.61 -10.86
CA ASP A 489 0.01 -5.56 -11.37
C ASP A 489 -0.49 -4.13 -11.12
N LEU A 490 -1.70 -3.96 -10.61
CA LEU A 490 -2.30 -2.67 -10.33
C LEU A 490 -3.30 -2.76 -9.18
N TYR A 491 -2.99 -2.08 -8.08
CA TYR A 491 -3.89 -1.80 -6.96
C TYR A 491 -3.90 -0.31 -6.67
N LYS A 492 -5.08 0.22 -6.38
CA LYS A 492 -5.32 1.60 -5.96
C LYS A 492 -5.84 1.59 -4.54
N VAL A 493 -5.19 2.35 -3.67
CA VAL A 493 -5.62 2.55 -2.29
C VAL A 493 -5.95 4.02 -2.08
N MET A 494 -7.19 4.30 -1.75
CA MET A 494 -7.68 5.63 -1.41
C MET A 494 -7.57 5.81 0.11
N LEU A 495 -6.95 6.91 0.55
CA LEU A 495 -6.93 7.39 1.92
C LEU A 495 -7.71 8.70 2.00
N VAL A 496 -8.80 8.70 2.77
CA VAL A 496 -9.59 9.88 3.13
C VAL A 496 -9.13 10.36 4.50
N ASP A 497 -8.64 11.60 4.57
CA ASP A 497 -8.28 12.29 5.81
C ASP A 497 -9.41 13.24 6.20
N ALA A 498 -10.27 12.79 7.12
CA ALA A 498 -11.42 13.54 7.61
C ALA A 498 -11.13 14.33 8.89
N ASP A 499 -9.85 14.44 9.29
CA ASP A 499 -9.45 15.18 10.48
C ASP A 499 -9.26 16.67 10.16
N ASN A 500 -10.38 17.38 10.06
CA ASN A 500 -10.44 18.79 9.64
C ASN A 500 -10.20 19.79 10.81
N ALA A 501 -9.78 19.30 11.98
CA ALA A 501 -9.48 20.16 13.12
C ALA A 501 -8.37 21.18 12.75
N PRO A 502 -8.42 22.44 13.23
CA PRO A 502 -7.43 23.47 12.88
C PRO A 502 -5.98 23.05 13.13
N THR A 503 -5.74 22.27 14.19
CA THR A 503 -4.41 21.73 14.55
C THR A 503 -3.90 20.62 13.62
N MET A 504 -4.80 20.04 12.81
CA MET A 504 -4.54 18.89 11.94
C MET A 504 -4.49 19.26 10.45
N LEU A 505 -4.81 20.50 10.06
CA LEU A 505 -4.85 20.94 8.66
C LEU A 505 -3.52 20.82 7.92
N ASN A 506 -2.40 21.08 8.60
CA ASN A 506 -1.04 20.96 8.03
C ASN A 506 -0.38 19.62 8.35
N ARG A 507 -1.14 18.70 8.96
CA ARG A 507 -0.69 17.36 9.31
C ARG A 507 -1.40 16.37 8.39
N ARG A 508 -0.69 15.33 8.00
CA ARG A 508 -1.17 14.35 7.01
C ARG A 508 -0.97 12.95 7.56
N TYR A 509 -2.01 12.14 7.41
CA TYR A 509 -1.87 10.70 7.51
C TYR A 509 -1.16 10.18 6.25
N ASP A 510 -0.42 9.08 6.39
CA ASP A 510 0.31 8.46 5.28
C ASP A 510 0.21 6.93 5.35
N LEU A 511 0.32 6.27 4.19
CA LEU A 511 0.31 4.82 4.06
C LEU A 511 1.63 4.31 3.48
N GLN A 512 2.15 3.24 4.08
CA GLN A 512 3.27 2.47 3.54
C GLN A 512 2.85 1.03 3.31
N PHE A 513 3.35 0.40 2.25
CA PHE A 513 2.96 -0.94 1.83
C PHE A 513 4.17 -1.87 1.84
N PHE A 514 3.95 -3.13 2.19
CA PHE A 514 5.00 -4.14 2.24
C PHE A 514 4.54 -5.43 1.58
N VAL A 515 5.47 -6.15 0.97
CA VAL A 515 5.24 -7.48 0.40
C VAL A 515 6.47 -8.35 0.56
N ASN A 516 6.28 -9.58 1.01
CA ASN A 516 7.34 -10.52 1.41
C ASN A 516 8.30 -9.92 2.47
N GLY A 517 7.77 -9.16 3.42
CA GLY A 517 8.56 -8.52 4.48
C GLY A 517 9.37 -7.30 4.05
N GLU A 518 9.31 -6.90 2.77
CA GLU A 518 10.02 -5.73 2.27
C GLU A 518 9.08 -4.58 1.95
N ARG A 519 9.51 -3.35 2.24
CA ARG A 519 8.77 -2.13 1.90
C ARG A 519 8.75 -1.92 0.39
N ILE A 520 7.57 -1.62 -0.16
CA ILE A 520 7.40 -1.20 -1.55
C ILE A 520 7.64 0.31 -1.62
N THR A 521 8.58 0.75 -2.45
CA THR A 521 8.93 2.17 -2.65
C THR A 521 8.50 2.65 -4.03
N ASP A 522 8.54 3.96 -4.26
CA ASP A 522 8.27 4.56 -5.57
C ASP A 522 9.40 4.33 -6.60
N GLN A 523 10.62 4.07 -6.12
CA GLN A 523 11.82 3.85 -6.95
C GLN A 523 12.10 2.38 -7.33
N GLY A 524 11.25 1.43 -6.93
CA GLY A 524 11.46 0.01 -7.24
C GLY A 524 11.36 -0.30 -8.74
N ALA A 525 12.23 -1.16 -9.26
CA ALA A 525 12.23 -1.52 -10.70
C ALA A 525 11.09 -2.49 -11.07
N ALA A 526 10.84 -3.51 -10.24
CA ALA A 526 9.85 -4.56 -10.51
C ALA A 526 8.50 -4.30 -9.82
N ARG A 527 8.51 -3.63 -8.67
CA ARG A 527 7.34 -3.31 -7.85
C ARG A 527 7.43 -1.88 -7.37
N ARG A 528 6.34 -1.13 -7.44
CA ARG A 528 6.30 0.29 -7.01
C ARG A 528 5.06 0.60 -6.21
N ALA A 529 5.18 1.53 -5.27
CA ALA A 529 4.07 2.16 -4.59
C ALA A 529 4.22 3.68 -4.73
N THR A 530 3.36 4.31 -5.53
CA THR A 530 3.45 5.74 -5.82
C THR A 530 2.31 6.50 -5.18
N ARG A 531 2.63 7.62 -4.52
CA ARG A 531 1.68 8.47 -3.78
C ARG A 531 1.25 9.68 -4.62
N TYR A 532 -0.05 9.98 -4.61
CA TYR A 532 -0.66 11.13 -5.26
C TYR A 532 -1.66 11.81 -4.32
N GLU A 533 -1.37 13.03 -3.87
CA GLU A 533 -2.35 13.86 -3.17
C GLU A 533 -3.32 14.45 -4.20
N ARG A 534 -4.63 14.29 -3.98
CA ARG A 534 -5.64 14.71 -4.95
C ARG A 534 -6.45 15.89 -4.45
N THR A 535 -7.18 15.73 -3.35
CA THR A 535 -7.90 16.84 -2.71
C THR A 535 -7.17 17.27 -1.45
N GLN A 536 -6.87 18.57 -1.37
CA GLN A 536 -6.25 19.16 -0.20
C GLN A 536 -7.27 19.32 0.93
N LYS A 537 -6.92 18.85 2.13
CA LYS A 537 -7.75 19.00 3.33
C LYS A 537 -7.91 20.46 3.72
N SER A 538 -9.14 20.85 4.10
CA SER A 538 -9.49 22.17 4.63
C SER A 538 -10.38 22.06 5.87
N MET A 539 -10.77 23.19 6.48
CA MET A 539 -11.75 23.17 7.59
C MET A 539 -13.13 22.66 7.18
N ALA A 540 -13.50 22.81 5.90
CA ALA A 540 -14.82 22.46 5.39
C ALA A 540 -14.82 21.10 4.65
N THR A 541 -13.65 20.60 4.22
CA THR A 541 -13.55 19.48 3.29
C THR A 541 -12.42 18.53 3.71
N ALA A 542 -12.74 17.23 3.79
CA ALA A 542 -11.72 16.19 3.98
C ALA A 542 -10.69 16.19 2.83
N GLY A 543 -9.48 15.72 3.13
CA GLY A 543 -8.43 15.52 2.13
C GLY A 543 -8.44 14.09 1.57
N SER A 544 -7.86 13.90 0.39
CA SER A 544 -7.68 12.59 -0.22
C SER A 544 -6.27 12.37 -0.74
N THR A 545 -5.76 11.16 -0.55
CA THR A 545 -4.47 10.69 -1.08
C THR A 545 -4.65 9.31 -1.68
N TYR A 546 -4.10 9.09 -2.87
CA TYR A 546 -4.16 7.84 -3.61
C TYR A 546 -2.79 7.21 -3.68
N TYR A 547 -2.74 5.89 -3.49
CA TYR A 547 -1.54 5.10 -3.64
C TYR A 547 -1.75 4.11 -4.77
N GLU A 548 -0.86 4.12 -5.76
CA GLU A 548 -0.83 3.16 -6.86
C GLU A 548 0.27 2.14 -6.61
N ILE A 549 -0.12 0.89 -6.36
CA ILE A 549 0.80 -0.23 -6.23
C ILE A 549 0.84 -0.97 -7.56
N THR A 550 2.03 -1.06 -8.17
CA THR A 550 2.25 -1.74 -9.44
C THR A 550 3.24 -2.89 -9.34
N GLY A 551 3.05 -3.89 -10.22
CA GLY A 551 3.91 -5.07 -10.34
C GLY A 551 3.76 -6.12 -9.22
N THR A 552 2.93 -5.86 -8.21
CA THR A 552 2.60 -6.81 -7.13
C THR A 552 1.38 -6.33 -6.34
N HIS A 553 0.79 -7.24 -5.56
CA HIS A 553 -0.08 -6.93 -4.42
C HIS A 553 0.77 -6.53 -3.20
N PHE A 554 0.12 -6.15 -2.10
CA PHE A 554 0.77 -5.94 -0.80
C PHE A 554 0.22 -6.92 0.25
N ASP A 555 1.07 -7.34 1.20
CA ASP A 555 0.69 -8.26 2.29
C ASP A 555 0.17 -7.48 3.50
N LEU A 556 0.73 -6.30 3.75
CA LEU A 556 0.35 -5.43 4.87
C LEU A 556 0.57 -3.97 4.50
N ALA A 557 -0.19 -3.10 5.17
CA ALA A 557 -0.06 -1.67 5.06
C ALA A 557 0.02 -1.03 6.45
N GLU A 558 0.87 -0.02 6.59
CA GLU A 558 1.07 0.75 7.81
C GLU A 558 0.44 2.13 7.65
N LEU A 559 -0.48 2.47 8.54
CA LEU A 559 -0.98 3.83 8.70
C LEU A 559 -0.09 4.59 9.67
N THR A 560 0.50 5.68 9.20
CA THR A 560 1.20 6.64 10.05
C THR A 560 0.25 7.78 10.41
N CYS A 561 -0.04 7.91 11.70
CA CYS A 561 -0.81 9.02 12.26
C CYS A 561 0.12 10.18 12.61
N PRO A 562 -0.16 11.42 12.16
CA PRO A 562 0.69 12.54 12.47
C PRO A 562 0.71 12.81 13.99
N PRO A 563 1.84 13.25 14.55
CA PRO A 563 2.00 13.38 15.99
C PRO A 563 1.11 14.49 16.57
N ALA A 564 0.64 14.30 17.80
CA ALA A 564 -0.22 15.26 18.49
C ALA A 564 0.47 16.61 18.76
N THR A 565 1.79 16.60 18.97
CA THR A 565 2.63 17.79 19.16
C THR A 565 3.86 17.73 18.25
N ILE A 566 4.40 18.89 17.89
CA ILE A 566 5.60 18.98 17.05
C ILE A 566 6.77 18.34 17.81
N GLY A 567 7.46 17.38 17.19
CA GLY A 567 8.61 16.68 17.76
C GLY A 567 8.30 15.40 18.52
N ALA A 568 7.03 15.02 18.69
CA ALA A 568 6.66 13.69 19.21
C ALA A 568 6.72 12.63 18.10
N GLU A 569 6.99 11.38 18.48
CA GLU A 569 6.91 10.24 17.55
C GLU A 569 5.48 10.04 17.04
N PRO A 570 5.29 9.78 15.74
CA PRO A 570 4.00 9.48 15.15
C PRO A 570 3.49 8.11 15.65
N ALA A 571 2.18 8.01 15.87
CA ALA A 571 1.56 6.71 16.14
C ALA A 571 1.44 5.92 14.83
N ARG A 572 1.61 4.60 14.90
CA ARG A 572 1.50 3.70 13.75
C ARG A 572 0.53 2.58 14.04
N GLY A 573 -0.12 2.06 13.01
CA GLY A 573 -0.98 0.90 13.10
C GLY A 573 -0.99 0.13 11.78
N LEU A 574 -0.92 -1.19 11.85
CA LEU A 574 -0.96 -2.05 10.66
C LEU A 574 -2.38 -2.53 10.38
N PHE A 575 -2.70 -2.66 9.09
CA PHE A 575 -3.80 -3.48 8.61
C PHE A 575 -3.30 -4.48 7.56
N VAL A 576 -3.90 -5.67 7.59
CA VAL A 576 -3.46 -6.82 6.80
C VAL A 576 -4.66 -7.35 6.03
N PRO A 577 -4.70 -7.21 4.69
CA PRO A 577 -5.83 -7.65 3.89
C PRO A 577 -6.03 -9.17 3.92
N ARG A 578 -7.27 -9.62 4.04
CA ARG A 578 -7.74 -10.97 3.72
C ARG A 578 -8.07 -11.03 2.24
N TRP A 579 -7.04 -11.09 1.39
CA TRP A 579 -7.23 -11.10 -0.05
C TRP A 579 -8.14 -12.25 -0.48
N ARG A 580 -9.13 -11.95 -1.34
CA ARG A 580 -9.81 -13.01 -2.09
C ARG A 580 -8.79 -13.62 -3.06
N GLU A 581 -8.44 -14.87 -2.83
CA GLU A 581 -7.52 -15.59 -3.71
C GLU A 581 -8.25 -16.16 -4.91
N LEU A 582 -7.78 -15.83 -6.11
CA LEU A 582 -8.32 -16.30 -7.37
C LEU A 582 -7.31 -17.20 -8.09
N ASP A 583 -7.84 -18.22 -8.75
CA ASP A 583 -7.11 -19.03 -9.71
C ASP A 583 -7.58 -18.71 -11.14
N ARG A 584 -6.90 -19.28 -12.14
CA ARG A 584 -7.31 -19.13 -13.53
C ARG A 584 -8.75 -19.63 -13.73
N GLY A 585 -9.57 -18.78 -14.32
CA GLY A 585 -10.97 -19.09 -14.61
C GLY A 585 -11.18 -20.18 -15.67
N THR A 586 -12.45 -20.49 -15.93
CA THR A 586 -12.90 -21.44 -16.95
C THR A 586 -13.91 -20.85 -17.94
N ARG A 587 -14.46 -19.67 -17.65
CA ARG A 587 -15.50 -19.01 -18.46
C ARG A 587 -14.89 -18.03 -19.47
N ARG A 588 -15.59 -17.83 -20.57
CA ARG A 588 -15.18 -16.88 -21.63
C ARG A 588 -16.13 -15.70 -21.64
N PHE A 589 -15.60 -14.54 -21.27
CA PHE A 589 -16.38 -13.31 -21.24
C PHE A 589 -16.32 -12.59 -22.59
N THR A 590 -17.47 -12.10 -23.04
CA THR A 590 -17.55 -11.07 -24.07
C THR A 590 -18.21 -9.85 -23.45
N PHE A 591 -17.53 -8.72 -23.47
CA PHE A 591 -18.07 -7.43 -23.07
C PHE A 591 -18.33 -6.57 -24.30
N ALA A 592 -19.41 -5.80 -24.29
CA ALA A 592 -19.71 -4.81 -25.31
C ALA A 592 -19.89 -3.43 -24.67
N VAL A 593 -19.12 -2.45 -25.12
CA VAL A 593 -19.09 -1.09 -24.58
C VAL A 593 -19.56 -0.09 -25.64
N ASP A 594 -20.73 0.50 -25.40
CA ASP A 594 -21.27 1.60 -26.20
C ASP A 594 -20.84 2.92 -25.57
N PHE A 595 -19.71 3.46 -26.06
CA PHE A 595 -19.19 4.78 -25.70
C PHE A 595 -19.94 5.89 -26.46
N GLY A 596 -21.12 6.26 -25.93
CA GLY A 596 -21.95 7.30 -26.53
C GLY A 596 -21.51 8.73 -26.21
N THR A 597 -21.98 9.70 -26.99
CA THR A 597 -21.75 11.14 -26.78
C THR A 597 -22.21 11.60 -25.39
N THR A 598 -23.42 11.18 -25.00
CA THR A 598 -24.07 11.60 -23.74
C THR A 598 -23.89 10.55 -22.64
N ASN A 599 -24.12 9.27 -22.97
CA ASN A 599 -24.12 8.18 -22.00
C ASN A 599 -23.41 6.95 -22.55
N THR A 600 -22.71 6.24 -21.67
CA THR A 600 -22.03 4.98 -21.93
C THR A 600 -22.83 3.83 -21.34
N HIS A 601 -22.99 2.74 -22.08
CA HIS A 601 -23.63 1.52 -21.59
C HIS A 601 -22.74 0.30 -21.83
N ILE A 602 -22.87 -0.72 -20.98
CA ILE A 602 -22.07 -1.94 -21.05
C ILE A 602 -22.96 -3.14 -20.80
N ALA A 603 -22.85 -4.14 -21.69
CA ALA A 603 -23.41 -5.47 -21.48
C ALA A 603 -22.31 -6.53 -21.60
N TYR A 604 -22.57 -7.70 -21.03
CA TYR A 604 -21.68 -8.84 -21.11
C TYR A 604 -22.41 -10.19 -21.12
N ALA A 605 -21.71 -11.21 -21.59
CA ALA A 605 -22.06 -12.61 -21.38
C ALA A 605 -20.82 -13.40 -20.97
N ASP A 606 -21.00 -14.43 -20.14
CA ASP A 606 -19.94 -15.32 -19.65
C ASP A 606 -19.89 -16.66 -20.41
N SER A 607 -20.71 -16.80 -21.46
CA SER A 607 -20.63 -17.85 -22.47
C SER A 607 -21.23 -17.38 -23.80
N PRO A 608 -20.85 -17.97 -24.95
CA PRO A 608 -21.38 -17.57 -26.27
C PRO A 608 -22.90 -17.68 -26.42
N THR A 609 -23.53 -18.59 -25.67
CA THR A 609 -24.98 -18.87 -25.74
C THR A 609 -25.77 -18.20 -24.63
N ALA A 610 -25.11 -17.50 -23.70
CA ALA A 610 -25.81 -16.84 -22.60
C ALA A 610 -26.48 -15.55 -23.09
N HIS A 611 -27.66 -15.27 -22.55
CA HIS A 611 -28.29 -13.97 -22.75
C HIS A 611 -27.37 -12.85 -22.22
N PRO A 612 -27.17 -11.77 -23.01
CA PRO A 612 -26.46 -10.58 -22.55
C PRO A 612 -27.12 -9.98 -21.31
N ARG A 613 -26.30 -9.47 -20.39
CA ARG A 613 -26.72 -8.82 -19.15
C ARG A 613 -25.98 -7.49 -18.98
N PRO A 614 -26.62 -6.45 -18.42
CA PRO A 614 -25.94 -5.18 -18.15
C PRO A 614 -24.81 -5.39 -17.14
N LEU A 615 -23.76 -4.56 -17.23
CA LEU A 615 -22.69 -4.56 -16.23
C LEU A 615 -23.21 -4.05 -14.89
N THR A 616 -23.23 -4.94 -13.91
CA THR A 616 -23.53 -4.64 -12.51
C THR A 616 -22.31 -4.92 -11.64
N ILE A 617 -22.23 -4.29 -10.48
CA ILE A 617 -21.31 -4.60 -9.39
C ILE A 617 -22.16 -4.69 -8.13
N GLY A 618 -22.30 -5.90 -7.60
CA GLY A 618 -23.07 -6.23 -6.42
C GLY A 618 -22.16 -6.69 -5.28
N GLU A 619 -22.77 -7.26 -4.23
CA GLU A 619 -22.02 -7.74 -3.06
C GLU A 619 -21.17 -8.99 -3.36
N ALA A 620 -21.59 -9.82 -4.32
CA ALA A 620 -20.87 -11.04 -4.72
C ALA A 620 -19.55 -10.75 -5.46
N ASP A 621 -19.42 -9.57 -6.06
CA ASP A 621 -18.30 -9.14 -6.89
C ASP A 621 -17.89 -7.69 -6.62
N VAL A 622 -18.06 -7.26 -5.38
CA VAL A 622 -17.55 -5.97 -4.89
C VAL A 622 -16.07 -5.85 -5.22
N GLN A 623 -15.72 -4.75 -5.88
CA GLN A 623 -14.36 -4.51 -6.36
C GLN A 623 -13.58 -3.58 -5.41
N VAL A 624 -14.30 -2.69 -4.70
CA VAL A 624 -13.75 -1.77 -3.70
C VAL A 624 -14.16 -2.22 -2.31
N GLU A 625 -13.20 -2.65 -1.49
CA GLU A 625 -13.45 -2.96 -0.08
C GLU A 625 -12.86 -1.89 0.83
N TRP A 626 -13.58 -1.59 1.89
CA TRP A 626 -13.25 -0.54 2.84
C TRP A 626 -12.77 -1.12 4.18
N LEU A 627 -11.92 -0.37 4.89
CA LEU A 627 -11.54 -0.70 6.27
C LEU A 627 -12.74 -0.72 7.22
N HIS A 628 -13.81 0.03 6.96
CA HIS A 628 -15.03 -0.01 7.75
C HIS A 628 -15.88 -1.25 7.42
N ALA A 629 -16.42 -1.90 8.43
CA ALA A 629 -17.35 -3.01 8.25
C ALA A 629 -18.73 -2.50 7.81
N PRO A 630 -19.42 -3.18 6.87
CA PRO A 630 -20.83 -2.92 6.66
C PRO A 630 -21.65 -3.30 7.91
N VAL A 631 -22.70 -2.55 8.22
CA VAL A 631 -23.59 -2.91 9.36
C VAL A 631 -24.37 -4.19 9.06
N ALA A 632 -24.68 -4.97 10.11
CA ALA A 632 -25.37 -6.26 10.01
C ALA A 632 -26.91 -6.16 10.00
N ASP A 633 -27.46 -5.08 9.44
CA ASP A 633 -28.92 -4.85 9.40
C ASP A 633 -29.54 -5.38 8.09
N ALA A 634 -30.28 -6.48 8.17
CA ALA A 634 -30.93 -7.11 7.02
C ALA A 634 -32.06 -6.27 6.38
N GLY A 635 -32.55 -5.22 7.05
CA GLY A 635 -33.55 -4.30 6.50
C GLY A 635 -32.95 -3.26 5.53
N LEU A 636 -31.63 -3.11 5.51
CA LEU A 636 -30.92 -2.17 4.64
C LEU A 636 -30.39 -2.87 3.38
N SER A 637 -30.44 -2.19 2.24
CA SER A 637 -29.74 -2.61 1.02
C SER A 637 -28.23 -2.69 1.24
N ALA A 638 -27.50 -3.44 0.41
CA ALA A 638 -26.05 -3.58 0.53
C ALA A 638 -25.33 -2.22 0.51
N ALA A 639 -25.71 -1.33 -0.42
CA ALA A 639 -25.16 0.02 -0.51
C ALA A 639 -25.42 0.84 0.77
N GLN A 640 -26.62 0.71 1.37
CA GLN A 640 -26.93 1.36 2.65
C GLN A 640 -26.12 0.77 3.81
N ARG A 641 -25.93 -0.56 3.87
CA ARG A 641 -25.15 -1.20 4.93
C ARG A 641 -23.68 -0.75 4.94
N TYR A 642 -23.06 -0.69 3.76
CA TYR A 642 -21.70 -0.16 3.60
C TYR A 642 -21.64 1.32 3.99
N ARG A 643 -22.60 2.12 3.49
CA ARG A 643 -22.73 3.54 3.84
C ARG A 643 -22.77 3.79 5.35
N THR A 644 -23.69 3.11 6.04
CA THR A 644 -23.87 3.29 7.49
C THR A 644 -22.67 2.78 8.29
N GLY A 645 -21.94 1.80 7.74
CA GLY A 645 -20.72 1.25 8.34
C GLY A 645 -19.62 2.29 8.59
N ALA A 646 -19.49 3.29 7.73
CA ALA A 646 -18.51 4.37 7.87
C ALA A 646 -18.79 5.34 9.04
N GLY A 647 -19.97 5.28 9.66
CA GLY A 647 -20.33 6.11 10.80
C GLY A 647 -20.30 7.61 10.46
N GLN A 648 -19.74 8.42 11.37
CA GLN A 648 -19.78 9.90 11.28
C GLN A 648 -18.97 10.48 10.13
N ILE A 649 -18.07 9.71 9.51
CA ILE A 649 -17.24 10.20 8.40
C ILE A 649 -17.79 9.81 7.02
N TRP A 650 -18.97 9.19 6.95
CA TRP A 650 -19.58 8.78 5.67
C TRP A 650 -19.66 9.93 4.68
N ASP A 651 -20.13 11.11 5.09
CA ASP A 651 -20.32 12.23 4.16
C ASP A 651 -18.99 12.66 3.51
N ASN A 652 -17.88 12.59 4.25
CA ASN A 652 -16.53 12.82 3.71
C ASN A 652 -16.11 11.73 2.72
N ILE A 653 -16.32 10.46 3.08
CA ILE A 653 -16.00 9.32 2.21
C ILE A 653 -16.83 9.37 0.93
N ALA A 654 -18.14 9.54 1.05
CA ALA A 654 -19.06 9.59 -0.08
C ALA A 654 -18.70 10.74 -1.01
N THR A 655 -18.52 11.95 -0.48
CA THR A 655 -18.19 13.13 -1.31
C THR A 655 -16.93 12.91 -2.13
N LEU A 656 -15.88 12.34 -1.52
CA LEU A 656 -14.61 12.09 -2.20
C LEU A 656 -14.69 10.87 -3.13
N GLN A 657 -15.20 9.72 -2.66
CA GLN A 657 -15.35 8.51 -3.48
C GLN A 657 -16.16 8.81 -4.74
N ASN A 658 -17.29 9.49 -4.61
CA ASN A 658 -18.21 9.77 -5.71
C ASN A 658 -17.56 10.54 -6.87
N ARG A 659 -16.60 11.42 -6.55
CA ARG A 659 -15.90 12.24 -7.53
C ARG A 659 -14.58 11.64 -7.97
N GLU A 660 -13.89 10.94 -7.09
CA GLU A 660 -12.46 10.66 -7.24
C GLU A 660 -12.11 9.16 -7.32
N PHE A 661 -13.07 8.28 -7.06
CA PHE A 661 -12.82 6.85 -6.98
C PHE A 661 -13.97 6.01 -7.54
N VAL A 662 -13.77 4.69 -7.61
CA VAL A 662 -14.79 3.78 -8.13
C VAL A 662 -15.89 3.58 -7.07
N PRO A 663 -17.19 3.64 -7.44
CA PRO A 663 -18.28 3.25 -6.54
C PRO A 663 -18.19 1.79 -6.12
N SER A 664 -18.54 1.48 -4.87
CA SER A 664 -18.55 0.08 -4.40
C SER A 664 -19.61 -0.79 -5.08
N PHE A 665 -20.72 -0.19 -5.53
CA PHE A 665 -21.86 -0.86 -6.14
C PHE A 665 -22.34 -0.13 -7.39
N VAL A 666 -22.76 -0.88 -8.41
CA VAL A 666 -23.31 -0.34 -9.67
C VAL A 666 -24.46 -1.23 -10.13
N GLY A 667 -25.66 -0.70 -10.33
CA GLY A 667 -26.85 -1.39 -10.86
C GLY A 667 -27.47 -2.45 -9.94
N GLU A 668 -26.81 -2.84 -8.85
CA GLU A 668 -27.29 -3.84 -7.87
C GLU A 668 -27.10 -3.33 -6.43
N GLY A 669 -27.66 -4.06 -5.46
CA GLY A 669 -27.42 -3.80 -4.04
C GLY A 669 -28.01 -2.49 -3.50
N GLY A 670 -28.96 -1.87 -4.21
CA GLY A 670 -29.51 -0.55 -3.87
C GLY A 670 -28.61 0.62 -4.26
N SER A 671 -27.69 0.43 -5.21
CA SER A 671 -26.85 1.51 -5.73
C SER A 671 -27.67 2.60 -6.42
N VAL A 672 -27.22 3.85 -6.27
CA VAL A 672 -27.73 5.01 -7.02
C VAL A 672 -27.00 5.20 -8.37
N TYR A 673 -25.97 4.39 -8.62
CA TYR A 673 -25.20 4.38 -9.86
C TYR A 673 -25.57 3.15 -10.67
N GLU A 674 -25.87 3.32 -11.96
CA GLU A 674 -26.19 2.22 -12.87
C GLU A 674 -25.81 2.59 -14.30
N PHE A 675 -25.49 1.58 -15.11
CA PHE A 675 -25.35 1.78 -16.55
C PHE A 675 -26.75 1.83 -17.20
N PRO A 676 -27.02 2.76 -18.13
CA PRO A 676 -26.07 3.69 -18.72
C PRO A 676 -25.67 4.87 -17.82
N ILE A 677 -24.35 5.06 -17.65
CA ILE A 677 -23.77 6.20 -16.93
C ILE A 677 -23.55 7.36 -17.90
N ARG A 678 -23.40 8.58 -17.39
CA ARG A 678 -22.98 9.72 -18.20
C ARG A 678 -21.57 9.47 -18.74
N THR A 679 -21.34 9.77 -20.03
CA THR A 679 -20.00 9.74 -20.62
C THR A 679 -19.24 10.99 -20.18
N ALA A 680 -18.63 10.92 -19.01
CA ALA A 680 -17.93 12.04 -18.38
C ALA A 680 -16.76 11.56 -17.53
N VAL A 681 -15.74 12.42 -17.42
CA VAL A 681 -14.65 12.27 -16.45
C VAL A 681 -14.74 13.35 -15.37
N CYS A 682 -14.22 13.06 -14.19
CA CYS A 682 -13.93 14.04 -13.16
C CYS A 682 -12.41 14.17 -13.05
N GLU A 683 -11.89 15.36 -13.31
CA GLU A 683 -10.45 15.65 -13.34
C GLU A 683 -10.07 16.74 -12.32
N THR A 684 -8.81 16.71 -11.86
CA THR A 684 -8.26 17.79 -11.04
C THR A 684 -8.09 19.06 -11.89
N THR A 685 -8.10 20.23 -11.26
CA THR A 685 -7.82 21.50 -11.96
C THR A 685 -6.43 21.55 -12.59
N SER A 686 -5.47 20.75 -12.11
CA SER A 686 -4.12 20.65 -12.66
C SER A 686 -3.99 19.68 -13.84
N PHE A 687 -5.01 18.85 -14.14
CA PHE A 687 -4.93 17.75 -15.10
C PHE A 687 -4.35 18.19 -16.47
N ALA A 688 -4.74 19.36 -16.96
CA ALA A 688 -4.26 19.91 -18.23
C ALA A 688 -2.73 20.08 -18.32
N ASN A 689 -2.00 20.02 -17.19
CA ASN A 689 -0.55 20.20 -17.10
C ASN A 689 0.20 18.92 -16.70
N GLU A 690 -0.46 17.77 -16.61
CA GLU A 690 0.17 16.51 -16.17
C GLU A 690 -0.34 15.28 -16.94
N PRO A 691 0.41 14.17 -16.97
CA PRO A 691 -0.06 12.94 -17.58
C PRO A 691 -1.31 12.37 -16.88
N ALA A 692 -2.18 11.73 -17.65
CA ALA A 692 -3.34 11.05 -17.11
C ALA A 692 -2.95 9.88 -16.20
N LYS A 693 -3.46 9.90 -14.97
CA LYS A 693 -3.30 8.86 -13.94
C LYS A 693 -4.68 8.49 -13.41
N VAL A 694 -5.24 7.43 -13.98
CA VAL A 694 -6.56 6.89 -13.65
C VAL A 694 -6.69 6.66 -12.14
N LEU A 695 -7.81 7.10 -11.56
CA LEU A 695 -8.09 7.08 -10.11
C LEU A 695 -7.06 7.83 -9.26
N SER A 696 -6.42 8.86 -9.82
CA SER A 696 -5.49 9.72 -9.10
C SER A 696 -5.67 11.20 -9.45
N ASN A 697 -5.61 11.57 -10.73
CA ASN A 697 -5.95 12.93 -11.18
C ASN A 697 -7.14 12.99 -12.14
N ILE A 698 -7.61 11.83 -12.62
CA ILE A 698 -8.76 11.69 -13.49
C ILE A 698 -9.46 10.35 -13.24
N ASN A 699 -10.78 10.30 -13.32
CA ASN A 699 -11.59 9.08 -13.31
C ASN A 699 -12.95 9.32 -13.97
N ILE A 700 -13.75 8.27 -14.12
CA ILE A 700 -15.14 8.35 -14.58
C ILE A 700 -15.98 9.12 -13.56
N GLY A 701 -16.76 10.09 -14.04
CA GLY A 701 -17.66 10.90 -13.22
C GLY A 701 -18.98 10.20 -12.90
N PHE A 702 -18.95 9.08 -12.15
CA PHE A 702 -20.15 8.29 -11.82
C PHE A 702 -21.26 9.12 -11.16
N SER A 703 -20.89 10.09 -10.31
CA SER A 703 -21.82 10.89 -9.52
C SER A 703 -22.36 12.14 -10.19
N ILE A 704 -21.97 12.45 -11.43
CA ILE A 704 -22.30 13.72 -12.10
C ILE A 704 -23.81 14.03 -12.12
N ASN A 705 -24.65 12.99 -12.14
CA ASN A 705 -26.11 13.14 -12.16
C ASN A 705 -26.76 13.11 -10.77
N THR A 706 -26.01 12.87 -9.70
CA THR A 706 -26.48 12.73 -8.31
C THR A 706 -25.79 13.76 -7.39
N GLU A 707 -25.32 14.87 -7.95
CA GLU A 707 -24.64 15.92 -7.19
C GLU A 707 -25.63 16.96 -6.67
N ASN A 708 -25.59 17.22 -5.35
CA ASN A 708 -26.46 18.18 -4.66
C ASN A 708 -25.72 19.45 -4.19
N THR A 709 -24.39 19.49 -4.32
CA THR A 709 -23.55 20.64 -3.94
C THR A 709 -22.77 21.15 -5.14
N ALA A 710 -22.73 22.46 -5.34
CA ALA A 710 -21.81 23.09 -6.29
C ALA A 710 -20.37 22.74 -5.89
N GLU A 711 -19.70 21.98 -6.76
CA GLU A 711 -18.28 21.61 -6.87
C GLU A 711 -17.35 21.81 -5.64
N LEU A 712 -16.58 20.76 -5.30
CA LEU A 712 -15.34 20.99 -4.55
C LEU A 712 -14.41 21.86 -5.42
N PRO A 713 -13.76 22.90 -4.88
CA PRO A 713 -12.99 23.87 -5.69
C PRO A 713 -11.84 23.30 -6.54
N GLN A 714 -11.52 22.00 -6.40
CA GLN A 714 -10.33 21.36 -6.97
C GLN A 714 -10.64 20.30 -8.05
N ASN A 715 -11.91 19.94 -8.28
CA ASN A 715 -12.33 18.93 -9.24
C ASN A 715 -13.36 19.49 -10.23
N ARG A 716 -13.32 19.05 -11.49
CA ARG A 716 -14.25 19.46 -12.54
C ARG A 716 -14.76 18.27 -13.34
N PHE A 717 -16.03 18.29 -13.72
CA PHE A 717 -16.59 17.32 -14.65
C PHE A 717 -16.43 17.78 -16.09
N ILE A 718 -15.91 16.91 -16.95
CA ILE A 718 -15.82 17.13 -18.40
C ILE A 718 -16.71 16.11 -19.10
N THR A 719 -17.63 16.61 -19.93
CA THR A 719 -18.56 15.80 -20.73
C THR A 719 -18.17 15.86 -22.22
N ASN A 720 -18.98 15.24 -23.09
CA ASN A 720 -18.80 15.25 -24.54
C ASN A 720 -17.44 14.71 -25.01
N LEU A 721 -16.94 13.68 -24.31
CA LEU A 721 -15.60 13.14 -24.51
C LEU A 721 -15.36 12.62 -25.93
N LYS A 722 -16.38 12.02 -26.57
CA LYS A 722 -16.28 11.37 -27.89
C LYS A 722 -15.71 12.28 -28.98
N TRP A 723 -16.08 13.55 -28.97
CA TRP A 723 -15.66 14.54 -29.97
C TRP A 723 -14.50 15.42 -29.48
N SER A 724 -14.04 15.23 -28.24
CA SER A 724 -12.92 16.01 -27.69
C SER A 724 -11.56 15.63 -28.31
N ALA A 725 -11.44 14.41 -28.85
CA ALA A 725 -10.23 13.92 -29.53
C ALA A 725 -9.85 14.73 -30.78
N GLU A 726 -10.84 15.31 -31.46
CA GLU A 726 -10.64 16.02 -32.72
C GLU A 726 -9.97 17.40 -32.52
N LEU A 727 -9.94 17.91 -31.28
CA LEU A 727 -9.67 19.32 -31.01
C LEU A 727 -8.50 19.56 -30.04
N ASP A 728 -8.15 18.60 -29.19
CA ASP A 728 -7.25 18.81 -28.06
C ASP A 728 -6.50 17.52 -27.67
N PRO A 729 -5.15 17.52 -27.57
CA PRO A 729 -4.39 16.40 -26.98
C PRO A 729 -4.92 15.96 -25.60
N GLN A 730 -5.45 16.86 -24.79
CA GLN A 730 -6.05 16.49 -23.51
C GLN A 730 -7.37 15.73 -23.67
N GLY A 731 -8.10 15.94 -24.77
CA GLY A 731 -9.26 15.12 -25.13
C GLY A 731 -8.88 13.65 -25.29
N VAL A 732 -7.77 13.37 -25.98
CA VAL A 732 -7.24 12.00 -26.14
C VAL A 732 -6.87 11.40 -24.78
N SER A 733 -6.15 12.13 -23.93
CA SER A 733 -5.81 11.69 -22.57
C SER A 733 -7.03 11.35 -21.72
N ARG A 734 -8.13 12.11 -21.83
CA ARG A 734 -9.39 11.85 -21.13
C ARG A 734 -10.07 10.57 -21.62
N ILE A 735 -10.09 10.35 -22.94
CA ILE A 735 -10.65 9.14 -23.55
C ILE A 735 -9.85 7.91 -23.12
N GLU A 736 -8.51 7.98 -23.17
CA GLU A 736 -7.64 6.91 -22.70
C GLU A 736 -7.92 6.57 -21.23
N ALA A 737 -8.00 7.58 -20.36
CA ALA A 737 -8.32 7.38 -18.95
C ALA A 737 -9.70 6.72 -18.75
N PHE A 738 -10.72 7.19 -19.47
CA PHE A 738 -12.06 6.63 -19.42
C PHE A 738 -12.07 5.15 -19.86
N PHE A 739 -11.45 4.82 -21.00
CA PHE A 739 -11.37 3.43 -21.50
C PHE A 739 -10.60 2.53 -20.55
N LYS A 740 -9.47 3.00 -20.02
CA LYS A 740 -8.66 2.23 -19.06
C LYS A 740 -9.43 1.94 -17.77
N GLU A 741 -10.18 2.90 -17.23
CA GLU A 741 -11.02 2.65 -16.05
C GLU A 741 -12.16 1.67 -16.35
N ILE A 742 -12.88 1.83 -17.47
CA ILE A 742 -13.89 0.85 -17.90
C ILE A 742 -13.27 -0.55 -17.98
N LEU A 743 -12.16 -0.71 -18.69
CA LEU A 743 -11.48 -1.99 -18.86
C LEU A 743 -11.03 -2.61 -17.53
N LEU A 744 -10.63 -1.80 -16.53
CA LEU A 744 -10.35 -2.29 -15.19
C LEU A 744 -11.61 -2.91 -14.56
N LEU A 745 -12.75 -2.22 -14.62
CA LEU A 745 -14.03 -2.75 -14.11
C LEU A 745 -14.40 -4.08 -14.80
N LEU A 746 -14.21 -4.18 -16.12
CA LEU A 746 -14.48 -5.41 -16.88
C LEU A 746 -13.53 -6.53 -16.49
N ARG A 747 -12.23 -6.24 -16.34
CA ARG A 747 -11.21 -7.21 -15.90
C ARG A 747 -11.58 -7.77 -14.53
N HIS A 748 -11.94 -6.92 -13.59
CA HIS A 748 -12.30 -7.33 -12.24
C HIS A 748 -13.61 -8.12 -12.22
N LYS A 749 -14.63 -7.72 -13.01
CA LYS A 749 -15.87 -8.50 -13.20
C LYS A 749 -15.54 -9.90 -13.73
N ALA A 750 -14.73 -10.01 -14.77
CA ALA A 750 -14.34 -11.31 -15.33
C ALA A 750 -13.56 -12.16 -14.31
N ALA A 751 -12.56 -11.60 -13.63
CA ALA A 751 -11.76 -12.31 -12.64
C ALA A 751 -12.61 -12.86 -11.48
N LEU A 752 -13.48 -12.02 -10.89
CA LEU A 752 -14.32 -12.40 -9.74
C LEU A 752 -15.38 -13.46 -10.08
N HIS A 753 -15.70 -13.64 -11.36
CA HIS A 753 -16.66 -14.63 -11.87
C HIS A 753 -16.00 -15.78 -12.65
N GLY A 754 -14.70 -16.04 -12.42
CA GLY A 754 -14.02 -17.20 -12.99
C GLY A 754 -13.82 -17.12 -14.50
N GLY A 755 -13.59 -15.92 -15.03
CA GLY A 755 -13.23 -15.66 -16.42
C GLY A 755 -11.77 -15.98 -16.72
N ILE A 756 -11.52 -16.47 -17.93
CA ILE A 756 -10.18 -16.60 -18.50
C ILE A 756 -9.80 -15.22 -19.05
N LEU A 757 -8.94 -14.48 -18.34
CA LEU A 757 -8.57 -13.11 -18.69
C LEU A 757 -7.97 -13.02 -20.09
N GLU A 758 -7.13 -14.00 -20.46
CA GLU A 758 -6.52 -14.09 -21.80
C GLU A 758 -7.54 -14.34 -22.92
N ASP A 759 -8.72 -14.89 -22.61
CA ASP A 759 -9.78 -15.23 -23.59
C ASP A 759 -10.95 -14.21 -23.59
N THR A 760 -11.00 -13.27 -22.64
CA THR A 760 -12.00 -12.18 -22.57
C THR A 760 -12.01 -11.22 -23.78
N ARG A 761 -13.11 -11.18 -24.54
CA ARG A 761 -13.28 -10.26 -25.69
C ARG A 761 -13.93 -8.95 -25.27
N VAL A 762 -13.52 -7.87 -25.91
CA VAL A 762 -14.16 -6.54 -25.79
C VAL A 762 -14.59 -6.07 -27.18
N VAL A 763 -15.87 -5.76 -27.30
CA VAL A 763 -16.51 -5.16 -28.47
C VAL A 763 -16.81 -3.70 -28.15
N TRP A 764 -16.50 -2.79 -29.06
CA TRP A 764 -16.86 -1.37 -28.96
C TRP A 764 -17.49 -0.91 -30.26
N PHE A 765 -18.17 0.24 -30.22
CA PHE A 765 -18.96 0.72 -31.35
C PHE A 765 -18.46 2.08 -31.83
N ALA A 766 -18.38 2.22 -33.16
CA ALA A 766 -18.07 3.48 -33.84
C ALA A 766 -19.31 4.00 -34.58
N PRO A 767 -19.60 5.31 -34.52
CA PRO A 767 -20.66 5.89 -35.34
C PRO A 767 -20.23 5.94 -36.80
N LEU A 768 -21.19 5.97 -37.72
CA LEU A 768 -20.91 6.04 -39.16
C LEU A 768 -20.30 7.38 -39.60
N SER A 769 -20.36 8.40 -38.74
CA SER A 769 -19.77 9.71 -38.96
C SER A 769 -18.25 9.75 -38.71
N PHE A 770 -17.65 8.72 -38.11
CA PHE A 770 -16.19 8.64 -37.99
C PHE A 770 -15.56 8.44 -39.38
N ASP A 771 -14.54 9.24 -39.70
CA ASP A 771 -13.69 8.95 -40.83
C ASP A 771 -12.73 7.78 -40.53
N GLY A 772 -12.02 7.31 -41.55
CA GLY A 772 -11.10 6.17 -41.40
C GLY A 772 -9.93 6.47 -40.45
N PHE A 773 -9.47 7.72 -40.35
CA PHE A 773 -8.36 8.09 -39.47
C PHE A 773 -8.80 8.08 -38.01
N LEU A 774 -9.92 8.74 -37.69
CA LEU A 774 -10.47 8.80 -36.35
C LEU A 774 -10.86 7.40 -35.84
N ARG A 775 -11.46 6.56 -36.70
CA ARG A 775 -11.75 5.17 -36.35
C ARG A 775 -10.49 4.40 -35.97
N ASN A 776 -9.41 4.54 -36.75
CA ASN A 776 -8.13 3.89 -36.46
C ASN A 776 -7.49 4.43 -35.17
N GLN A 777 -7.61 5.73 -34.89
CA GLN A 777 -7.14 6.34 -33.65
C GLN A 777 -7.86 5.73 -32.43
N PHE A 778 -9.19 5.64 -32.47
CA PHE A 778 -9.97 5.00 -31.40
C PHE A 778 -9.62 3.52 -31.23
N GLN A 779 -9.46 2.77 -32.34
CA GLN A 779 -9.02 1.37 -32.31
C GLN A 779 -7.67 1.23 -31.60
N GLN A 780 -6.71 2.10 -31.91
CA GLN A 780 -5.40 2.09 -31.27
C GLN A 780 -5.50 2.33 -29.76
N VAL A 781 -6.26 3.35 -29.32
CA VAL A 781 -6.43 3.66 -27.89
C VAL A 781 -7.10 2.48 -27.15
N TRP A 782 -8.13 1.86 -27.75
CA TRP A 782 -8.78 0.68 -27.18
C TRP A 782 -7.81 -0.51 -27.07
N ASP A 783 -7.06 -0.80 -28.11
CA ASP A 783 -6.14 -1.94 -28.16
C ASP A 783 -4.98 -1.77 -27.18
N GLU A 784 -4.40 -0.57 -27.09
CA GLU A 784 -3.33 -0.25 -26.14
C GLU A 784 -3.83 -0.37 -24.69
N ALA A 785 -4.99 0.22 -24.37
CA ALA A 785 -5.57 0.12 -23.03
C ALA A 785 -5.96 -1.33 -22.69
N PHE A 786 -6.51 -2.08 -23.64
CA PHE A 786 -6.86 -3.49 -23.48
C PHE A 786 -5.61 -4.33 -23.21
N GLN A 787 -4.54 -4.15 -24.00
CA GLN A 787 -3.27 -4.84 -23.78
C GLN A 787 -2.67 -4.50 -22.41
N GLN A 788 -2.72 -3.24 -21.98
CA GLN A 788 -2.22 -2.83 -20.67
C GLN A 788 -2.98 -3.49 -19.53
N VAL A 789 -4.32 -3.58 -19.61
CA VAL A 789 -5.18 -4.07 -18.52
C VAL A 789 -5.30 -5.59 -18.50
N PHE A 790 -5.56 -6.22 -19.66
CA PHE A 790 -5.79 -7.66 -19.79
C PHE A 790 -4.53 -8.46 -20.13
N LYS A 791 -3.39 -7.80 -20.38
CA LYS A 791 -2.10 -8.45 -20.76
C LYS A 791 -2.20 -9.34 -22.00
N ALA A 792 -3.23 -9.15 -22.82
CA ALA A 792 -3.50 -9.92 -24.04
C ALA A 792 -3.21 -9.08 -25.29
N ARG A 793 -2.57 -9.66 -26.29
CA ARG A 793 -2.15 -8.97 -27.54
C ARG A 793 -3.14 -9.12 -28.70
N ARG A 794 -4.42 -9.32 -28.42
CA ARG A 794 -5.45 -9.37 -29.47
C ARG A 794 -6.09 -7.99 -29.63
N PRO A 795 -6.51 -7.62 -30.85
CA PRO A 795 -7.29 -6.41 -31.06
C PRO A 795 -8.68 -6.55 -30.43
N THR A 796 -9.21 -5.42 -29.98
CA THR A 796 -10.61 -5.23 -29.67
C THR A 796 -11.45 -5.20 -30.95
N ILE A 797 -12.74 -5.50 -30.84
CA ILE A 797 -13.62 -5.62 -32.01
C ILE A 797 -14.44 -4.35 -32.16
N CYS A 798 -14.36 -3.72 -33.33
CA CYS A 798 -15.12 -2.50 -33.66
C CYS A 798 -16.32 -2.84 -34.56
N LEU A 799 -17.54 -2.56 -34.10
CA LEU A 799 -18.77 -2.60 -34.90
C LEU A 799 -19.30 -1.20 -35.15
N THR A 800 -20.17 -1.01 -36.15
CA THR A 800 -20.91 0.26 -36.25
C THR A 800 -22.12 0.26 -35.32
N GLU A 801 -22.39 1.42 -34.71
CA GLU A 801 -23.53 1.62 -33.79
C GLU A 801 -24.88 1.23 -34.43
N SER A 802 -25.04 1.47 -35.74
CA SER A 802 -26.25 1.16 -36.49
C SER A 802 -26.40 -0.32 -36.91
N VAL A 803 -25.34 -1.12 -36.92
CA VAL A 803 -25.43 -2.56 -37.25
C VAL A 803 -25.74 -3.39 -36.01
N ALA A 804 -25.22 -3.02 -34.85
CA ALA A 804 -25.28 -3.87 -33.66
C ALA A 804 -26.72 -4.21 -33.19
N PRO A 805 -27.68 -3.26 -33.11
CA PRO A 805 -29.05 -3.56 -32.68
C PRO A 805 -29.73 -4.63 -33.53
N TYR A 806 -29.41 -4.71 -34.83
CA TYR A 806 -29.98 -5.71 -35.72
C TYR A 806 -29.66 -7.15 -35.29
N TYR A 807 -28.42 -7.42 -34.84
CA TYR A 807 -28.04 -8.74 -34.34
C TYR A 807 -28.86 -9.14 -33.11
N TYR A 808 -29.18 -8.18 -32.24
CA TYR A 808 -30.04 -8.44 -31.09
C TYR A 808 -31.50 -8.69 -31.49
N LEU A 809 -32.07 -7.83 -32.35
CA LEU A 809 -33.47 -7.92 -32.78
C LEU A 809 -33.77 -9.20 -33.58
N THR A 810 -32.80 -9.67 -34.38
CA THR A 810 -32.91 -10.94 -35.10
C THR A 810 -32.72 -12.13 -34.17
N ALA A 811 -31.70 -12.13 -33.31
CA ALA A 811 -31.48 -13.20 -32.34
C ALA A 811 -32.65 -13.38 -31.34
N THR A 812 -33.42 -12.33 -31.10
CA THR A 812 -34.62 -12.34 -30.23
C THR A 812 -35.94 -12.51 -30.99
N ASN A 813 -35.91 -12.76 -32.30
CA ASN A 813 -37.09 -12.91 -33.18
C ASN A 813 -38.04 -11.69 -33.21
N GLN A 814 -37.57 -10.49 -32.86
CA GLN A 814 -38.35 -9.26 -32.99
C GLN A 814 -38.43 -8.77 -34.45
N VAL A 815 -37.40 -9.08 -35.24
CA VAL A 815 -37.30 -8.76 -36.67
C VAL A 815 -37.04 -10.03 -37.45
N VAL A 816 -38.00 -10.43 -38.29
CA VAL A 816 -37.92 -11.66 -39.12
C VAL A 816 -38.33 -11.34 -40.56
N PRO A 817 -37.47 -10.64 -41.33
CA PRO A 817 -37.79 -10.25 -42.70
C PRO A 817 -37.73 -11.46 -43.64
N ASN A 818 -38.67 -11.56 -44.57
CA ASN A 818 -38.56 -12.51 -45.69
C ASN A 818 -37.45 -12.10 -46.66
N ARG A 819 -37.06 -13.00 -47.57
CA ARG A 819 -35.94 -12.76 -48.51
C ARG A 819 -36.12 -11.52 -49.39
N ASP A 820 -37.37 -11.16 -49.70
CA ASP A 820 -37.73 -10.03 -50.57
C ASP A 820 -38.11 -8.75 -49.82
N GLU A 821 -37.97 -8.72 -48.48
CA GLU A 821 -38.39 -7.62 -47.61
C GLU A 821 -37.21 -6.80 -47.08
N ASN A 822 -37.29 -5.49 -47.23
CA ASN A 822 -36.25 -4.57 -46.75
C ASN A 822 -36.47 -4.16 -45.29
N VAL A 823 -35.38 -3.87 -44.59
CA VAL A 823 -35.37 -3.34 -43.22
C VAL A 823 -34.55 -2.06 -43.21
N VAL A 824 -34.99 -1.05 -42.46
CA VAL A 824 -34.20 0.15 -42.19
C VAL A 824 -34.01 0.25 -40.69
N ASN A 825 -32.75 0.31 -40.25
CA ASN A 825 -32.42 0.64 -38.87
C ASN A 825 -32.03 2.13 -38.79
N ILE A 826 -32.62 2.87 -37.85
CA ILE A 826 -32.40 4.30 -37.61
C ILE A 826 -31.96 4.47 -36.16
N ASP A 827 -30.69 4.77 -35.95
CA ASP A 827 -30.12 5.04 -34.63
C ASP A 827 -30.11 6.54 -34.35
N ILE A 828 -31.03 7.02 -33.51
CA ILE A 828 -31.11 8.44 -33.13
C ILE A 828 -30.36 8.64 -31.81
N GLY A 829 -29.13 9.15 -31.90
CA GLY A 829 -28.29 9.50 -30.76
C GLY A 829 -28.65 10.84 -30.12
N GLY A 830 -27.70 11.38 -29.33
CA GLY A 830 -27.76 12.76 -28.85
C GLY A 830 -27.43 13.74 -29.97
N GLY A 831 -26.28 13.57 -30.64
CA GLY A 831 -25.80 14.52 -31.66
C GLY A 831 -25.84 14.03 -33.11
N THR A 832 -26.04 12.74 -33.37
CA THR A 832 -26.06 12.14 -34.72
C THR A 832 -27.19 11.15 -34.87
N THR A 833 -27.69 11.02 -36.11
CA THR A 833 -28.62 9.98 -36.53
C THR A 833 -27.96 9.14 -37.63
N ASP A 834 -27.87 7.84 -37.39
CA ASP A 834 -27.22 6.88 -38.27
C ASP A 834 -28.28 5.94 -38.89
N LEU A 835 -28.24 5.78 -40.21
CA LEU A 835 -29.17 4.91 -40.94
C LEU A 835 -28.40 3.73 -41.54
N LEU A 836 -29.00 2.54 -41.42
CA LEU A 836 -28.56 1.33 -42.07
C LEU A 836 -29.72 0.72 -42.85
N LEU A 837 -29.55 0.59 -44.17
CA LEU A 837 -30.53 0.00 -45.06
C LEU A 837 -30.11 -1.42 -45.42
N PHE A 838 -31.04 -2.35 -45.21
CA PHE A 838 -30.87 -3.75 -45.59
C PHE A 838 -31.51 -4.00 -46.95
N ALA A 839 -30.76 -4.68 -47.81
CA ALA A 839 -31.23 -5.24 -49.07
C ALA A 839 -30.91 -6.74 -49.08
N ASP A 840 -31.83 -7.58 -49.54
CA ASP A 840 -31.66 -9.04 -49.62
C ASP A 840 -31.20 -9.68 -48.28
N GLN A 841 -31.79 -9.24 -47.16
CA GLN A 841 -31.46 -9.64 -45.78
C GLN A 841 -30.04 -9.31 -45.30
N LYS A 842 -29.30 -8.46 -46.01
CA LYS A 842 -27.94 -8.06 -45.63
C LYS A 842 -27.82 -6.54 -45.50
N PRO A 843 -26.97 -6.04 -44.60
CA PRO A 843 -26.68 -4.61 -44.52
C PRO A 843 -26.01 -4.17 -45.82
N ALA A 844 -26.60 -3.22 -46.55
CA ALA A 844 -26.17 -2.88 -47.91
C ALA A 844 -25.71 -1.42 -48.03
N TYR A 845 -26.43 -0.49 -47.40
CA TYR A 845 -26.13 0.94 -47.47
C TYR A 845 -26.18 1.59 -46.10
N SER A 846 -25.35 2.60 -45.90
CA SER A 846 -25.30 3.35 -44.64
C SER A 846 -25.22 4.85 -44.87
N THR A 847 -25.85 5.65 -44.01
CA THR A 847 -25.65 7.10 -43.99
C THR A 847 -25.64 7.63 -42.55
N SER A 848 -25.09 8.82 -42.35
CA SER A 848 -25.02 9.50 -41.06
C SER A 848 -25.21 10.99 -41.26
N PHE A 849 -25.93 11.64 -40.35
CA PHE A 849 -26.08 13.07 -40.31
C PHE A 849 -26.27 13.57 -38.88
N ARG A 850 -25.76 14.77 -38.59
CA ARG A 850 -25.87 15.47 -37.31
C ARG A 850 -27.26 16.09 -37.21
N PHE A 851 -28.31 15.31 -37.01
CA PHE A 851 -29.65 15.82 -36.68
C PHE A 851 -30.33 14.79 -35.78
N ALA A 852 -30.38 15.05 -34.48
CA ALA A 852 -30.69 14.07 -33.46
C ALA A 852 -31.33 14.70 -32.20
N GLY A 853 -31.33 13.98 -31.07
CA GLY A 853 -32.05 14.41 -29.86
C GLY A 853 -31.66 15.80 -29.35
N ASP A 854 -30.39 16.18 -29.40
CA ASP A 854 -29.91 17.47 -28.91
C ASP A 854 -30.41 18.65 -29.77
N ASP A 855 -30.89 18.41 -31.00
CA ASP A 855 -31.55 19.44 -31.81
C ASP A 855 -32.98 19.76 -31.30
N LEU A 856 -33.57 18.91 -30.44
CA LEU A 856 -34.86 19.17 -29.79
C LEU A 856 -34.70 19.99 -28.51
N TRP A 857 -33.76 19.61 -27.64
CA TRP A 857 -33.63 20.14 -26.28
C TRP A 857 -32.30 20.86 -25.99
N GLY A 858 -31.40 20.95 -26.96
CA GLY A 858 -30.16 21.74 -26.88
C GLY A 858 -30.37 23.22 -27.20
N ASP A 859 -29.25 23.94 -27.35
CA ASP A 859 -29.21 25.40 -27.49
C ASP A 859 -29.05 25.88 -28.94
N GLY A 860 -29.48 25.07 -29.92
CA GLY A 860 -29.28 25.36 -31.35
C GLY A 860 -27.78 25.50 -31.70
N TYR A 861 -27.42 26.49 -32.52
CA TYR A 861 -26.02 26.79 -32.85
C TYR A 861 -25.32 27.71 -31.83
N ALA A 862 -25.88 27.93 -30.64
CA ALA A 862 -25.24 28.74 -29.60
C ALA A 862 -23.90 28.12 -29.17
N ARG A 863 -22.84 28.96 -29.07
CA ARG A 863 -21.45 28.50 -28.86
C ARG A 863 -20.80 28.94 -27.55
N VAL A 864 -21.46 29.84 -26.81
CA VAL A 864 -20.86 30.44 -25.62
C VAL A 864 -21.13 29.51 -24.43
N GLN A 865 -20.07 28.96 -23.83
CA GLN A 865 -20.17 28.27 -22.54
C GLN A 865 -20.78 29.20 -21.50
N GLY A 866 -21.70 28.68 -20.69
CA GLY A 866 -22.48 29.50 -19.74
C GLY A 866 -23.55 30.39 -20.38
N ALA A 867 -23.86 30.23 -21.68
CA ALA A 867 -25.01 30.89 -22.28
C ALA A 867 -26.30 30.56 -21.50
N PRO A 868 -27.27 31.50 -21.43
CA PRO A 868 -28.56 31.23 -20.80
C PRO A 868 -29.25 30.03 -21.45
N LYS A 869 -29.60 29.03 -20.63
CA LYS A 869 -30.31 27.81 -21.02
C LYS A 869 -31.76 28.14 -21.41
N GLN A 870 -32.00 28.52 -22.67
CA GLN A 870 -33.26 29.12 -23.11
C GLN A 870 -34.18 28.18 -23.89
N ASN A 871 -33.81 26.92 -24.11
CA ASN A 871 -34.64 25.96 -24.84
C ASN A 871 -36.07 25.86 -24.26
N GLY A 872 -37.09 25.87 -25.12
CA GLY A 872 -38.50 25.89 -24.71
C GLY A 872 -38.94 24.64 -23.93
N LEU A 873 -38.45 23.45 -24.31
CA LEU A 873 -38.75 22.19 -23.62
C LEU A 873 -38.14 22.17 -22.22
N LEU A 874 -36.88 22.62 -22.09
CA LEU A 874 -36.23 22.74 -20.78
C LEU A 874 -36.99 23.71 -19.88
N ARG A 875 -37.33 24.90 -20.38
CA ARG A 875 -38.08 25.91 -19.60
C ARG A 875 -39.45 25.41 -19.17
N LEU A 876 -40.15 24.64 -20.00
CA LEU A 876 -41.39 23.96 -19.62
C LEU A 876 -41.15 23.00 -18.46
N GLY A 877 -40.12 22.14 -18.58
CA GLY A 877 -39.80 21.15 -17.56
C GLY A 877 -39.39 21.77 -16.22
N VAL A 878 -38.50 22.76 -16.23
CA VAL A 878 -38.10 23.50 -15.03
C VAL A 878 -39.31 24.18 -14.37
N GLY A 879 -40.15 24.86 -15.17
CA GLY A 879 -41.36 25.50 -14.66
C GLY A 879 -42.34 24.49 -14.04
N HIS A 880 -42.47 23.29 -14.63
CA HIS A 880 -43.30 22.24 -14.07
C HIS A 880 -42.72 21.70 -12.76
N VAL A 881 -41.43 21.40 -12.72
CA VAL A 881 -40.75 20.87 -11.52
C VAL A 881 -40.84 21.85 -10.34
N GLU A 882 -40.64 23.14 -10.59
CA GLU A 882 -40.80 24.17 -9.54
C GLU A 882 -42.26 24.31 -9.07
N SER A 883 -43.24 23.90 -9.87
CA SER A 883 -44.66 23.88 -9.49
C SER A 883 -45.08 22.63 -8.69
N LEU A 884 -44.25 21.57 -8.67
CA LEU A 884 -44.55 20.36 -7.92
C LEU A 884 -44.47 20.60 -6.41
N PRO A 885 -45.35 19.98 -5.59
CA PRO A 885 -45.27 20.07 -4.14
C PRO A 885 -43.95 19.47 -3.62
N ASP A 886 -43.41 20.06 -2.55
CA ASP A 886 -42.22 19.56 -1.87
C ASP A 886 -42.57 18.32 -1.03
N SER A 887 -42.11 17.16 -1.50
CA SER A 887 -42.06 15.90 -0.75
C SER A 887 -40.59 15.55 -0.50
N GLU A 888 -40.30 14.71 0.49
CA GLU A 888 -38.94 14.27 0.81
C GLU A 888 -38.21 13.68 -0.42
N GLN A 889 -38.94 12.90 -1.24
CA GLN A 889 -38.42 12.33 -2.48
C GLN A 889 -38.17 13.40 -3.56
N ASN A 890 -39.11 14.33 -3.79
CA ASN A 890 -38.96 15.35 -4.84
C ASN A 890 -37.89 16.39 -4.50
N GLN A 891 -37.62 16.64 -3.21
CA GLN A 891 -36.66 17.65 -2.77
C GLN A 891 -35.22 17.29 -3.17
N GLU A 892 -34.85 16.01 -3.10
CA GLU A 892 -33.53 15.51 -3.54
C GLU A 892 -33.33 15.72 -5.06
N TYR A 893 -34.26 15.23 -5.89
CA TYR A 893 -34.16 15.37 -7.34
C TYR A 893 -34.27 16.82 -7.82
N LYS A 894 -35.06 17.67 -7.13
CA LYS A 894 -35.04 19.13 -7.34
C LYS A 894 -33.66 19.72 -7.05
N GLY A 895 -32.98 19.23 -6.00
CA GLY A 895 -31.59 19.59 -5.70
C GLY A 895 -30.65 19.27 -6.86
N TYR A 896 -30.71 18.05 -7.40
CA TYR A 896 -29.92 17.64 -8.57
C TYR A 896 -30.19 18.51 -9.80
N LEU A 897 -31.46 18.81 -10.08
CA LEU A 897 -31.84 19.68 -11.19
C LEU A 897 -31.29 21.10 -11.03
N ARG A 898 -31.41 21.69 -9.83
CA ARG A 898 -30.89 23.04 -9.54
C ARG A 898 -29.37 23.12 -9.63
N ALA A 899 -28.67 22.10 -9.13
CA ALA A 899 -27.22 21.99 -9.27
C ALA A 899 -26.82 21.97 -10.76
N ALA A 900 -27.46 21.13 -11.56
CA ALA A 900 -27.20 21.04 -13.00
C ALA A 900 -27.55 22.32 -13.78
N LEU A 901 -28.63 23.01 -13.41
CA LEU A 901 -29.00 24.31 -13.99
C LEU A 901 -27.92 25.37 -13.73
N SER A 902 -27.39 25.39 -12.51
CA SER A 902 -26.35 26.34 -12.08
C SER A 902 -24.95 26.02 -12.61
N ASN A 903 -24.73 24.79 -13.07
CA ASN A 903 -23.44 24.38 -13.63
C ASN A 903 -23.22 25.04 -15.00
N THR A 904 -22.13 25.80 -15.13
CA THR A 904 -21.78 26.54 -16.34
C THR A 904 -21.23 25.67 -17.46
N ASP A 905 -20.76 24.46 -17.12
CA ASP A 905 -20.27 23.46 -18.07
C ASP A 905 -21.40 22.67 -18.73
N PHE A 906 -22.62 22.78 -18.20
CA PHE A 906 -23.80 22.09 -18.72
C PHE A 906 -24.59 22.98 -19.67
N GLY A 907 -24.94 22.45 -20.84
CA GLY A 907 -25.90 23.04 -21.78
C GLY A 907 -27.35 22.62 -21.49
N SER A 908 -28.32 23.11 -22.28
CA SER A 908 -29.73 22.73 -22.11
C SER A 908 -29.96 21.23 -22.27
N ALA A 909 -29.27 20.58 -23.21
CA ALA A 909 -29.39 19.14 -23.44
C ALA A 909 -28.95 18.31 -22.22
N ASP A 910 -27.92 18.75 -21.50
CA ASP A 910 -27.42 18.08 -20.31
C ASP A 910 -28.47 18.08 -19.19
N VAL A 911 -29.10 19.23 -18.98
CA VAL A 911 -30.14 19.41 -17.97
C VAL A 911 -31.43 18.69 -18.37
N THR A 912 -31.83 18.73 -19.64
CA THR A 912 -33.03 17.98 -20.09
C THR A 912 -32.84 16.47 -19.98
N SER A 913 -31.63 15.95 -20.20
CA SER A 913 -31.34 14.54 -19.95
C SER A 913 -31.58 14.13 -18.49
N LEU A 914 -31.39 15.03 -17.51
CA LEU A 914 -31.72 14.77 -16.10
C LEU A 914 -33.23 14.73 -15.85
N LEU A 915 -33.98 15.63 -16.50
CA LEU A 915 -35.44 15.62 -16.42
C LEU A 915 -36.03 14.28 -16.90
N PHE A 916 -35.51 13.73 -18.01
CA PHE A 916 -35.91 12.40 -18.47
C PHE A 916 -35.41 11.27 -17.57
N LYS A 917 -34.20 11.39 -17.02
CA LYS A 917 -33.66 10.36 -16.12
C LYS A 917 -34.50 10.23 -14.84
N TYR A 918 -34.95 11.35 -14.29
CA TYR A 918 -35.72 11.40 -13.04
C TYR A 918 -37.21 11.67 -13.28
N ASP A 919 -37.75 11.25 -14.42
CA ASP A 919 -39.14 11.52 -14.80
C ASP A 919 -40.16 10.97 -13.80
N ASP A 920 -39.87 9.84 -13.15
CA ASP A 920 -40.72 9.25 -12.11
C ASP A 920 -40.95 10.20 -10.92
N ALA A 921 -39.93 11.00 -10.57
CA ALA A 921 -40.00 11.98 -9.49
C ALA A 921 -40.37 13.39 -10.00
N LEU A 922 -39.78 13.82 -11.12
CA LEU A 922 -39.87 15.17 -11.66
C LEU A 922 -41.05 15.37 -12.62
N ARG A 923 -41.70 14.29 -13.07
CA ARG A 923 -42.93 14.27 -13.89
C ARG A 923 -42.85 15.16 -15.14
N PHE A 924 -41.69 15.23 -15.78
CA PHE A 924 -41.49 16.05 -16.97
C PHE A 924 -42.38 15.62 -18.15
N THR A 925 -42.54 14.31 -18.38
CA THR A 925 -43.42 13.76 -19.41
C THR A 925 -44.88 14.20 -19.23
N GLN A 926 -45.33 14.36 -17.98
CA GLN A 926 -46.68 14.85 -17.68
C GLN A 926 -46.85 16.29 -18.19
N ALA A 927 -45.83 17.14 -18.05
CA ALA A 927 -45.87 18.52 -18.52
C ALA A 927 -46.08 18.62 -20.04
N LEU A 928 -45.54 17.67 -20.81
CA LEU A 928 -45.72 17.60 -22.27
C LEU A 928 -47.16 17.28 -22.69
N GLY A 929 -47.96 16.65 -21.81
CA GLY A 929 -49.36 16.32 -22.06
C GLY A 929 -50.36 17.46 -21.82
N LEU A 930 -49.91 18.63 -21.32
CA LEU A 930 -50.76 19.70 -20.79
C LEU A 930 -50.42 21.07 -21.40
N GLY A 931 -51.44 21.92 -21.62
CA GLY A 931 -51.27 23.34 -21.99
C GLY A 931 -50.24 23.58 -23.09
N LYS A 932 -49.24 24.44 -22.79
CA LYS A 932 -48.10 24.75 -23.69
C LYS A 932 -47.27 23.50 -24.07
N GLY A 933 -47.25 22.46 -23.24
CA GLY A 933 -46.60 21.18 -23.56
C GLY A 933 -47.18 20.51 -24.80
N ARG A 934 -48.52 20.53 -24.99
CA ARG A 934 -49.16 19.99 -26.20
C ARG A 934 -48.78 20.75 -27.46
N GLN A 935 -48.49 22.05 -27.34
CA GLN A 935 -47.97 22.85 -28.44
C GLN A 935 -46.53 22.45 -28.77
N LEU A 936 -45.67 22.34 -27.75
CA LEU A 936 -44.26 21.98 -27.91
C LEU A 936 -44.03 20.56 -28.45
N ARG A 937 -45.01 19.65 -28.35
CA ARG A 937 -44.94 18.32 -29.00
C ARG A 937 -44.80 18.39 -30.52
N VAL A 938 -45.11 19.53 -31.16
CA VAL A 938 -44.86 19.74 -32.59
C VAL A 938 -43.39 19.57 -32.95
N LEU A 939 -42.47 19.84 -32.02
CA LEU A 939 -41.03 19.65 -32.22
C LEU A 939 -40.69 18.18 -32.46
N PHE A 940 -41.26 17.28 -31.65
CA PHE A 940 -41.08 15.83 -31.82
C PHE A 940 -41.64 15.33 -33.15
N TYR A 941 -42.80 15.85 -33.55
CA TYR A 941 -43.41 15.55 -34.83
C TYR A 941 -42.51 15.99 -35.98
N LEU A 942 -42.09 17.26 -36.02
CA LEU A 942 -41.24 17.82 -37.08
C LEU A 942 -39.87 17.15 -37.15
N HIS A 943 -39.26 16.80 -36.01
CA HIS A 943 -37.99 16.09 -35.99
C HIS A 943 -38.16 14.66 -36.54
N TYR A 944 -39.21 13.94 -36.12
CA TYR A 944 -39.48 12.60 -36.62
C TYR A 944 -39.76 12.59 -38.12
N THR A 945 -40.69 13.43 -38.57
CA THR A 945 -41.15 13.41 -39.96
C THR A 945 -40.08 13.88 -40.94
N SER A 946 -39.16 14.76 -40.54
CA SER A 946 -38.04 15.16 -41.41
C SER A 946 -37.06 14.01 -41.63
N ILE A 947 -36.76 13.21 -40.58
CA ILE A 947 -35.93 12.00 -40.69
C ILE A 947 -36.60 10.98 -41.61
N ILE A 948 -37.89 10.73 -41.43
CA ILE A 948 -38.65 9.81 -42.28
C ILE A 948 -38.71 10.30 -43.73
N TYR A 949 -38.96 11.59 -43.95
CA TYR A 949 -38.99 12.19 -45.29
C TYR A 949 -37.65 12.00 -45.99
N HIS A 950 -36.55 12.33 -45.33
CA HIS A 950 -35.21 12.14 -45.89
C HIS A 950 -34.90 10.65 -46.14
N THR A 951 -35.29 9.76 -45.23
CA THR A 951 -35.15 8.30 -45.40
C THR A 951 -35.89 7.81 -46.65
N ALA A 952 -37.12 8.30 -46.88
CA ALA A 952 -37.90 7.97 -48.05
C ALA A 952 -37.28 8.51 -49.35
N GLN A 953 -36.69 9.71 -49.33
CA GLN A 953 -35.92 10.25 -50.45
C GLN A 953 -34.73 9.33 -50.79
N LEU A 954 -34.07 8.83 -49.76
CA LEU A 954 -32.90 7.95 -49.86
C LEU A 954 -33.26 6.58 -50.43
N VAL A 955 -34.36 5.98 -49.96
CA VAL A 955 -34.92 4.73 -50.50
C VAL A 955 -35.29 4.88 -51.98
N LYS A 956 -35.92 5.99 -52.36
CA LYS A 956 -36.26 6.30 -53.75
C LYS A 956 -35.01 6.45 -54.63
N HIS A 957 -34.03 7.23 -54.17
CA HIS A 957 -32.78 7.49 -54.90
C HIS A 957 -31.99 6.19 -55.16
N LEU A 958 -31.96 5.29 -54.17
CA LEU A 958 -31.26 4.01 -54.28
C LEU A 958 -32.05 2.93 -55.05
N GLY A 959 -33.29 3.22 -55.47
CA GLY A 959 -34.15 2.25 -56.16
C GLY A 959 -34.55 1.05 -55.28
N LEU A 960 -34.61 1.24 -53.96
CA LEU A 960 -34.95 0.17 -53.02
C LEU A 960 -36.47 0.06 -52.86
N LYS A 961 -36.97 -1.16 -52.61
CA LYS A 961 -38.36 -1.36 -52.18
C LYS A 961 -38.59 -0.68 -50.82
N THR A 962 -39.82 -0.19 -50.61
CA THR A 962 -40.25 0.32 -49.31
C THR A 962 -40.08 -0.74 -48.22
N PRO A 963 -39.61 -0.36 -47.01
CA PRO A 963 -39.25 -1.33 -45.98
C PRO A 963 -40.48 -2.00 -45.36
N ARG A 964 -40.30 -3.26 -44.91
CA ARG A 964 -41.22 -3.99 -44.03
C ARG A 964 -41.08 -3.54 -42.57
N TYR A 965 -39.84 -3.30 -42.13
CA TYR A 965 -39.53 -2.88 -40.76
C TYR A 965 -38.74 -1.58 -40.75
N LEU A 966 -39.17 -0.65 -39.91
CA LEU A 966 -38.40 0.51 -39.50
C LEU A 966 -38.04 0.36 -38.03
N CYS A 967 -36.79 0.00 -37.77
CA CYS A 967 -36.26 -0.22 -36.43
C CYS A 967 -35.61 1.05 -35.93
N PHE A 968 -35.99 1.52 -34.75
CA PHE A 968 -35.41 2.68 -34.09
C PHE A 968 -34.57 2.24 -32.90
N SER A 969 -33.32 2.72 -32.87
CA SER A 969 -32.40 2.61 -31.75
C SER A 969 -31.90 4.00 -31.31
N GLY A 970 -31.01 4.01 -30.31
CA GLY A 970 -30.46 5.24 -29.72
C GLY A 970 -31.42 5.91 -28.73
N LYS A 971 -30.88 6.54 -27.68
CA LYS A 971 -31.71 7.20 -26.65
C LYS A 971 -32.54 8.36 -27.20
N GLY A 972 -32.06 9.03 -28.25
CA GLY A 972 -32.80 10.09 -28.91
C GLY A 972 -34.11 9.60 -29.51
N SER A 973 -34.25 8.32 -29.86
CA SER A 973 -35.51 7.77 -30.38
C SER A 973 -36.59 7.57 -29.31
N LEU A 974 -36.27 7.65 -28.01
CA LEU A 974 -37.24 7.41 -26.93
C LEU A 974 -38.37 8.45 -26.91
N TYR A 975 -38.18 9.65 -27.48
CA TYR A 975 -39.26 10.62 -27.61
C TYR A 975 -40.41 10.08 -28.48
N LEU A 976 -40.21 9.05 -29.31
CA LEU A 976 -41.27 8.45 -30.10
C LEU A 976 -42.39 7.88 -29.23
N ARG A 977 -42.11 7.40 -28.01
CA ARG A 977 -43.15 7.03 -27.03
C ARG A 977 -43.97 8.25 -26.59
N LEU A 978 -43.29 9.38 -26.40
CA LEU A 978 -43.91 10.66 -26.07
C LEU A 978 -44.74 11.17 -27.24
N LEU A 979 -44.30 10.98 -28.49
CA LEU A 979 -45.03 11.37 -29.69
C LEU A 979 -46.27 10.48 -29.90
N ALA A 980 -46.13 9.17 -29.76
CA ALA A 980 -47.22 8.20 -29.85
C ALA A 980 -48.30 8.35 -28.76
N GLY A 981 -47.98 9.04 -27.65
CA GLY A 981 -48.88 9.18 -26.51
C GLY A 981 -49.05 7.89 -25.71
N GLY A 982 -48.06 6.99 -25.77
CA GLY A 982 -48.09 5.68 -25.09
C GLY A 982 -47.26 4.62 -25.81
N SER A 983 -47.55 3.34 -25.53
CA SER A 983 -46.86 2.18 -26.11
C SER A 983 -47.31 1.82 -27.52
N SER A 984 -48.46 2.32 -27.98
CA SER A 984 -48.99 2.02 -29.32
C SER A 984 -48.35 2.91 -30.37
N LEU A 985 -47.53 2.35 -31.25
CA LEU A 985 -46.87 3.08 -32.35
C LEU A 985 -47.77 3.23 -33.61
N VAL A 986 -49.06 2.88 -33.54
CA VAL A 986 -49.95 2.84 -34.71
C VAL A 986 -50.08 4.20 -35.42
N ALA A 987 -50.19 5.30 -34.67
CA ALA A 987 -50.24 6.64 -35.27
C ALA A 987 -48.94 6.97 -36.01
N ILE A 988 -47.80 6.58 -35.42
CA ILE A 988 -46.48 6.73 -36.03
C ILE A 988 -46.36 5.86 -37.29
N GLU A 989 -46.84 4.62 -37.28
CA GLU A 989 -46.88 3.73 -38.45
C GLU A 989 -47.68 4.35 -39.62
N LYS A 990 -48.85 4.96 -39.33
CA LYS A 990 -49.67 5.64 -40.35
C LYS A 990 -48.96 6.86 -40.95
N ILE A 991 -48.40 7.72 -40.11
CA ILE A 991 -47.64 8.91 -40.54
C ILE A 991 -46.49 8.49 -41.45
N THR A 992 -45.74 7.46 -41.06
CA THR A 992 -44.63 6.95 -41.85
C THR A 992 -45.08 6.39 -43.18
N LYS A 993 -46.16 5.61 -43.23
CA LYS A 993 -46.73 5.12 -44.49
C LYS A 993 -47.12 6.25 -45.42
N ALA A 994 -47.79 7.28 -44.90
CA ALA A 994 -48.20 8.43 -45.68
C ALA A 994 -47.01 9.19 -46.27
N ILE A 995 -45.95 9.42 -45.48
CA ILE A 995 -44.73 10.08 -45.98
C ILE A 995 -44.01 9.22 -47.02
N PHE A 996 -43.87 7.91 -46.79
CA PHE A 996 -43.24 7.02 -47.78
C PHE A 996 -44.02 6.98 -49.09
N GLN A 997 -45.36 6.91 -49.03
CA GLN A 997 -46.22 6.95 -50.21
C GLN A 997 -46.05 8.28 -50.97
N ALA A 998 -46.11 9.41 -50.26
CA ALA A 998 -45.97 10.75 -50.85
C ALA A 998 -44.61 10.95 -51.56
N VAL A 999 -43.52 10.44 -50.96
CA VAL A 999 -42.16 10.66 -51.47
C VAL A 999 -41.78 9.64 -52.56
N THR A 1000 -42.02 8.35 -52.30
CA THR A 1000 -41.58 7.24 -53.18
C THR A 1000 -42.59 6.93 -54.29
N GLY A 1001 -43.86 7.33 -54.13
CA GLY A 1001 -44.96 6.93 -55.00
C GLY A 1001 -45.50 5.52 -54.72
N THR A 1002 -44.89 4.79 -53.79
CA THR A 1002 -45.24 3.39 -53.45
C THR A 1002 -45.55 3.23 -51.97
N GLU A 1003 -46.59 2.46 -51.65
CA GLU A 1003 -47.02 2.30 -50.26
C GLU A 1003 -46.12 1.26 -49.59
N PRO A 1004 -45.74 1.46 -48.32
CA PRO A 1004 -45.14 0.37 -47.56
C PRO A 1004 -46.06 -0.85 -47.47
N PRO A 1005 -45.51 -2.07 -47.33
CA PRO A 1005 -46.31 -3.30 -47.23
C PRO A 1005 -47.42 -3.23 -46.17
N HIS A 1006 -48.51 -3.97 -46.37
CA HIS A 1006 -49.65 -4.00 -45.44
C HIS A 1006 -49.22 -4.30 -43.99
N ASN A 1007 -48.26 -5.21 -43.83
CA ASN A 1007 -47.68 -5.68 -42.59
C ASN A 1007 -46.42 -4.89 -42.15
N PHE A 1008 -46.26 -3.65 -42.62
CA PHE A 1008 -45.24 -2.71 -42.16
C PHE A 1008 -45.33 -2.48 -40.66
N ARG A 1009 -44.17 -2.42 -39.99
CA ARG A 1009 -44.05 -2.17 -38.56
C ARG A 1009 -42.95 -1.17 -38.25
N VAL A 1010 -43.25 -0.28 -37.29
CA VAL A 1010 -42.23 0.51 -36.60
C VAL A 1010 -41.88 -0.21 -35.31
N ILE A 1011 -40.61 -0.56 -35.13
CA ILE A 1011 -40.10 -1.23 -33.94
C ILE A 1011 -39.22 -0.25 -33.20
N LEU A 1012 -39.53 0.04 -31.94
CA LEU A 1012 -38.69 0.83 -31.05
C LEU A 1012 -38.05 -0.12 -30.05
N ALA A 1013 -36.71 -0.13 -29.98
CA ALA A 1013 -36.01 -0.92 -28.97
C ALA A 1013 -36.40 -0.45 -27.55
N ASP A 1014 -36.72 -1.39 -26.66
CA ASP A 1014 -37.23 -1.03 -25.32
C ASP A 1014 -36.23 -0.24 -24.48
N ASN A 1015 -34.97 -0.68 -24.50
CA ASN A 1015 -33.83 0.08 -24.03
C ASN A 1015 -32.79 0.14 -25.16
N PRO A 1016 -32.75 1.23 -25.95
CA PRO A 1016 -31.94 1.27 -27.16
C PRO A 1016 -30.43 1.10 -26.94
N LYS A 1017 -29.92 1.56 -25.79
CA LYS A 1017 -28.50 1.37 -25.43
C LYS A 1017 -28.17 -0.08 -25.11
N GLU A 1018 -29.10 -0.80 -24.49
CA GLU A 1018 -28.96 -2.25 -24.28
C GLU A 1018 -29.02 -3.01 -25.60
N ALA A 1019 -29.89 -2.61 -26.54
CA ALA A 1019 -29.98 -3.30 -27.84
C ALA A 1019 -28.64 -3.27 -28.60
N THR A 1020 -27.93 -2.12 -28.61
CA THR A 1020 -26.60 -1.98 -29.22
C THR A 1020 -25.57 -2.87 -28.54
N THR A 1021 -25.42 -2.80 -27.21
CA THR A 1021 -24.42 -3.61 -26.49
C THR A 1021 -24.76 -5.09 -26.53
N ASN A 1022 -26.02 -5.49 -26.36
CA ASN A 1022 -26.46 -6.88 -26.45
C ASN A 1022 -26.18 -7.46 -27.85
N GLY A 1023 -26.40 -6.65 -28.90
CA GLY A 1023 -26.05 -7.01 -30.26
C GLY A 1023 -24.55 -7.25 -30.45
N GLY A 1024 -23.70 -6.43 -29.83
CA GLY A 1024 -22.25 -6.64 -29.82
C GLY A 1024 -21.82 -7.88 -29.03
N VAL A 1025 -22.48 -8.20 -27.92
CA VAL A 1025 -22.21 -9.44 -27.16
C VAL A 1025 -22.53 -10.68 -28.00
N LEU A 1026 -23.62 -10.63 -28.78
CA LEU A 1026 -24.07 -11.71 -29.65
C LEU A 1026 -23.34 -11.76 -31.01
N PHE A 1027 -22.41 -10.84 -31.28
CA PHE A 1027 -21.71 -10.79 -32.55
C PHE A 1027 -20.69 -11.93 -32.73
N GLU A 1028 -20.89 -12.74 -33.76
CA GLU A 1028 -19.97 -13.81 -34.19
C GLU A 1028 -19.15 -13.41 -35.40
N GLU A 1029 -17.84 -13.23 -35.19
CA GLU A 1029 -16.91 -12.70 -36.18
C GLU A 1029 -16.70 -13.61 -37.40
N LYS A 1030 -16.72 -14.93 -37.22
CA LYS A 1030 -16.52 -15.92 -38.31
C LYS A 1030 -17.71 -16.00 -39.27
N THR A 1031 -18.89 -15.58 -38.84
CA THR A 1031 -20.15 -15.76 -39.56
C THR A 1031 -20.61 -14.46 -40.22
N ASN A 1032 -20.25 -13.31 -39.64
CA ASN A 1032 -20.84 -12.00 -40.01
C ASN A 1032 -19.87 -11.00 -40.66
N THR A 1033 -18.55 -11.28 -40.72
CA THR A 1033 -17.55 -10.31 -41.23
C THR A 1033 -17.70 -10.01 -42.72
N SER A 1034 -18.01 -11.01 -43.56
CA SER A 1034 -18.14 -10.81 -45.01
C SER A 1034 -19.26 -9.85 -45.42
N ASP A 1035 -20.31 -9.76 -44.61
CA ASP A 1035 -21.47 -8.90 -44.89
C ASP A 1035 -21.20 -7.45 -44.45
N TYR A 1036 -20.41 -7.27 -43.39
CA TYR A 1036 -20.04 -5.95 -42.85
C TYR A 1036 -19.12 -5.16 -43.78
N ASP A 1037 -18.10 -5.78 -44.37
CA ASP A 1037 -17.13 -5.10 -45.24
C ASP A 1037 -17.75 -4.62 -46.57
N SER A 1038 -18.99 -5.04 -46.88
CA SER A 1038 -19.68 -4.73 -48.12
C SER A 1038 -20.61 -3.51 -48.07
N ILE A 1039 -20.77 -2.89 -46.89
CA ILE A 1039 -21.70 -1.77 -46.68
C ILE A 1039 -21.22 -0.51 -47.40
N LYS A 1040 -22.07 0.06 -48.27
CA LYS A 1040 -21.75 1.26 -49.06
C LYS A 1040 -22.21 2.55 -48.36
N PRO A 1041 -21.32 3.51 -48.06
CA PRO A 1041 -21.72 4.80 -47.50
C PRO A 1041 -22.35 5.72 -48.57
N VAL A 1042 -23.56 6.22 -48.32
CA VAL A 1042 -24.32 7.09 -49.21
C VAL A 1042 -24.62 8.42 -48.52
N LYS A 1043 -24.46 9.54 -49.23
CA LYS A 1043 -24.74 10.88 -48.69
C LYS A 1043 -25.50 11.70 -49.72
N TYR A 1044 -26.80 11.88 -49.52
CA TYR A 1044 -27.64 12.64 -50.43
C TYR A 1044 -27.50 14.14 -50.16
N SER A 1045 -27.41 14.96 -51.21
CA SER A 1045 -27.13 16.40 -51.05
C SER A 1045 -28.19 17.14 -50.24
N GLY A 1046 -29.45 16.68 -50.31
CA GLY A 1046 -30.60 17.30 -49.65
C GLY A 1046 -31.36 18.30 -50.53
N ALA A 1047 -30.97 18.47 -51.79
CA ALA A 1047 -31.75 19.19 -52.80
C ALA A 1047 -32.93 18.33 -53.32
N VAL A 1048 -33.91 18.97 -53.98
CA VAL A 1048 -35.12 18.32 -54.52
C VAL A 1048 -34.77 17.16 -55.47
N GLU A 1049 -33.92 17.41 -56.46
CA GLU A 1049 -33.29 16.40 -57.34
C GLU A 1049 -31.82 16.23 -56.94
N GLY A 1050 -31.60 15.84 -55.69
CA GLY A 1050 -30.28 15.72 -55.10
C GLY A 1050 -29.41 14.63 -55.73
N THR A 1051 -28.11 14.78 -55.54
CA THR A 1051 -27.07 13.87 -56.00
C THR A 1051 -26.30 13.31 -54.81
N GLU A 1052 -25.46 12.30 -55.03
CA GLU A 1052 -24.59 11.79 -53.99
C GLU A 1052 -23.34 12.67 -53.82
N LEU A 1053 -23.19 13.24 -52.62
CA LEU A 1053 -22.09 14.12 -52.25
C LEU A 1053 -20.72 13.46 -52.47
N ASN A 1054 -20.59 12.18 -52.11
CA ASN A 1054 -19.35 11.42 -52.26
C ASN A 1054 -18.98 11.17 -53.73
N GLN A 1055 -19.98 10.92 -54.58
CA GLN A 1055 -19.74 10.68 -56.01
C GLN A 1055 -19.31 11.96 -56.72
N GLN A 1056 -19.92 13.10 -56.36
CA GLN A 1056 -19.59 14.41 -56.93
C GLN A 1056 -18.41 15.10 -56.25
N ARG A 1057 -17.96 14.58 -55.09
CA ARG A 1057 -16.97 15.22 -54.21
C ARG A 1057 -17.32 16.69 -53.94
N LEU A 1058 -18.60 16.96 -53.67
CA LEU A 1058 -19.09 18.32 -53.49
C LEU A 1058 -18.44 18.96 -52.25
N LYS A 1059 -17.70 20.05 -52.47
CA LYS A 1059 -16.97 20.80 -51.45
C LYS A 1059 -17.78 22.00 -50.94
N LEU A 1060 -17.41 22.53 -49.77
CA LEU A 1060 -18.11 23.66 -49.17
C LEU A 1060 -18.10 24.93 -50.04
N ASN A 1061 -16.99 25.22 -50.72
CA ASN A 1061 -16.88 26.38 -51.62
C ASN A 1061 -17.70 26.23 -52.92
N GLN A 1062 -18.21 25.04 -53.21
CA GLN A 1062 -19.10 24.73 -54.33
C GLN A 1062 -20.58 24.81 -53.94
N VAL A 1063 -20.90 25.13 -52.67
CA VAL A 1063 -22.27 25.39 -52.22
C VAL A 1063 -22.67 26.81 -52.65
N ASP A 1064 -23.09 26.93 -53.90
CA ASP A 1064 -23.54 28.17 -54.51
C ASP A 1064 -24.99 28.56 -54.11
N ALA A 1065 -25.48 29.69 -54.61
CA ALA A 1065 -26.82 30.17 -54.32
C ALA A 1065 -27.90 29.19 -54.82
N THR A 1066 -27.70 28.59 -56.00
CA THR A 1066 -28.67 27.65 -56.59
C THR A 1066 -28.83 26.38 -55.75
N LEU A 1067 -27.73 25.82 -55.23
CA LEU A 1067 -27.81 24.67 -54.34
C LEU A 1067 -28.48 25.04 -53.00
N LYS A 1068 -28.19 26.22 -52.44
CA LYS A 1068 -28.86 26.69 -51.22
C LYS A 1068 -30.37 26.82 -51.43
N ASP A 1069 -30.78 27.43 -52.54
CA ASP A 1069 -32.18 27.65 -52.87
C ASP A 1069 -32.93 26.33 -53.05
N THR A 1070 -32.33 25.34 -53.75
CA THR A 1070 -32.94 24.01 -53.94
C THR A 1070 -32.98 23.18 -52.66
N VAL A 1071 -32.03 23.35 -51.73
CA VAL A 1071 -32.10 22.75 -50.38
C VAL A 1071 -33.25 23.39 -49.58
N LEU A 1072 -33.36 24.72 -49.59
CA LEU A 1072 -34.44 25.44 -48.91
C LEU A 1072 -35.80 25.08 -49.50
N GLU A 1073 -35.90 24.95 -50.82
CA GLU A 1073 -37.11 24.48 -51.51
C GLU A 1073 -37.50 23.06 -51.07
N ASN A 1074 -36.54 22.13 -50.97
CA ASN A 1074 -36.84 20.79 -50.47
C ASN A 1074 -37.37 20.82 -49.02
N VAL A 1075 -36.83 21.69 -48.17
CA VAL A 1075 -37.35 21.88 -46.79
C VAL A 1075 -38.75 22.53 -46.81
N ARG A 1076 -39.02 23.49 -47.71
CA ARG A 1076 -40.37 24.06 -47.87
C ARG A 1076 -41.39 23.02 -48.35
N ASN A 1077 -40.99 22.14 -49.27
CA ASN A 1077 -41.83 21.03 -49.74
C ASN A 1077 -42.17 20.07 -48.60
N TYR A 1078 -41.16 19.72 -47.80
CA TYR A 1078 -41.33 18.95 -46.57
C TYR A 1078 -42.32 19.63 -45.60
N LEU A 1079 -42.10 20.91 -45.25
CA LEU A 1079 -42.97 21.64 -44.32
C LEU A 1079 -44.41 21.72 -44.83
N THR A 1080 -44.59 21.90 -46.13
CA THR A 1080 -45.90 21.92 -46.78
C THR A 1080 -46.58 20.56 -46.66
N LEU A 1081 -45.86 19.46 -46.95
CA LEU A 1081 -46.38 18.10 -46.83
C LEU A 1081 -46.89 17.82 -45.41
N VAL A 1082 -46.09 18.15 -44.38
CA VAL A 1082 -46.37 17.71 -43.01
C VAL A 1082 -47.24 18.67 -42.19
N LEU A 1083 -47.38 19.94 -42.59
CA LEU A 1083 -48.20 20.94 -41.89
C LEU A 1083 -49.50 21.30 -42.64
N GLU A 1084 -49.52 21.20 -43.97
CA GLU A 1084 -50.68 21.58 -44.79
C GLU A 1084 -51.25 20.42 -45.61
N GLY A 1085 -50.41 19.53 -46.13
CA GLY A 1085 -50.81 18.46 -47.04
C GLY A 1085 -51.86 17.52 -46.45
N ASP A 1086 -52.94 17.28 -47.20
CA ASP A 1086 -54.07 16.45 -46.78
C ASP A 1086 -53.68 15.00 -46.48
N GLU A 1087 -52.57 14.52 -47.04
CA GLU A 1087 -52.08 13.16 -46.85
C GLU A 1087 -51.45 12.93 -45.48
N VAL A 1088 -50.77 13.92 -44.90
CA VAL A 1088 -49.94 13.75 -43.68
C VAL A 1088 -50.39 14.68 -42.55
N ALA A 1089 -50.68 15.95 -42.84
CA ALA A 1089 -50.98 16.95 -41.82
C ALA A 1089 -52.18 16.62 -40.90
N PRO A 1090 -53.24 15.90 -41.33
CA PRO A 1090 -54.32 15.50 -40.43
C PRO A 1090 -53.86 14.63 -39.25
N TYR A 1091 -52.76 13.89 -39.40
CA TYR A 1091 -52.25 13.00 -38.36
C TYR A 1091 -51.57 13.73 -37.18
N LEU A 1092 -51.29 15.05 -37.27
CA LEU A 1092 -50.76 15.82 -36.12
C LEU A 1092 -51.62 15.65 -34.86
N ARG A 1093 -52.94 15.62 -35.03
CA ARG A 1093 -53.87 15.46 -33.91
C ARG A 1093 -53.84 14.04 -33.34
N GLU A 1094 -53.57 13.01 -34.14
CA GLU A 1094 -53.46 11.62 -33.68
C GLU A 1094 -52.25 11.42 -32.74
N VAL A 1095 -51.19 12.21 -32.93
CA VAL A 1095 -50.01 12.24 -32.03
C VAL A 1095 -50.15 13.31 -30.94
N GLY A 1096 -51.35 13.89 -30.76
CA GLY A 1096 -51.67 14.84 -29.70
C GLY A 1096 -50.87 16.13 -29.73
N VAL A 1097 -50.50 16.58 -30.93
CA VAL A 1097 -49.97 17.93 -31.17
C VAL A 1097 -51.15 18.88 -31.36
N ASP A 1098 -51.17 19.95 -30.57
CA ASP A 1098 -52.23 20.96 -30.59
C ASP A 1098 -51.61 22.34 -30.84
N VAL A 1099 -51.48 22.69 -32.12
CA VAL A 1099 -50.86 23.95 -32.57
C VAL A 1099 -51.65 24.57 -33.71
N ASP A 1100 -51.53 25.89 -33.86
CA ASP A 1100 -51.85 26.57 -35.11
C ASP A 1100 -50.76 26.22 -36.15
N ARG A 1101 -51.15 25.37 -37.11
CA ARG A 1101 -50.25 24.86 -38.16
C ARG A 1101 -49.69 25.98 -39.04
N GLN A 1102 -50.50 27.00 -39.33
CA GLN A 1102 -50.06 28.13 -40.15
C GLN A 1102 -49.03 28.95 -39.38
N ARG A 1103 -49.31 29.25 -38.10
CA ARG A 1103 -48.36 29.95 -37.24
C ARG A 1103 -47.01 29.22 -37.15
N VAL A 1104 -47.02 27.89 -36.95
CA VAL A 1104 -45.78 27.09 -36.91
C VAL A 1104 -45.02 27.18 -38.22
N LYS A 1105 -45.72 27.06 -39.36
CA LYS A 1105 -45.12 27.16 -40.69
C LYS A 1105 -44.50 28.55 -40.91
N ASP A 1106 -45.23 29.62 -40.59
CA ASP A 1106 -44.77 31.00 -40.75
C ASP A 1106 -43.52 31.27 -39.92
N ILE A 1107 -43.45 30.75 -38.69
CA ILE A 1107 -42.24 30.84 -37.84
C ILE A 1107 -41.08 30.13 -38.54
N LEU A 1108 -41.25 28.86 -38.91
CA LEU A 1108 -40.17 28.08 -39.54
C LEU A 1108 -39.70 28.71 -40.87
N GLN A 1109 -40.62 29.24 -41.68
CA GLN A 1109 -40.27 29.88 -42.95
C GLN A 1109 -39.38 31.11 -42.79
N ARG A 1110 -39.52 31.86 -41.69
CA ARG A 1110 -38.63 33.00 -41.38
C ARG A 1110 -37.23 32.54 -40.94
N GLU A 1111 -37.13 31.36 -40.33
CA GLU A 1111 -35.93 30.91 -39.62
C GLU A 1111 -35.03 29.95 -40.45
N ILE A 1112 -35.59 29.25 -41.45
CA ILE A 1112 -34.86 28.17 -42.16
C ILE A 1112 -33.62 28.67 -42.92
N GLU A 1113 -33.65 29.87 -43.49
CA GLU A 1113 -32.54 30.44 -44.26
C GLU A 1113 -31.37 30.86 -43.35
N ASP A 1114 -31.70 31.50 -42.22
CA ASP A 1114 -30.72 31.84 -41.19
C ASP A 1114 -30.09 30.57 -40.59
N SER A 1115 -30.91 29.54 -40.34
CA SER A 1115 -30.44 28.24 -39.85
C SER A 1115 -29.48 27.55 -40.83
N LEU A 1116 -29.77 27.58 -42.13
CA LEU A 1116 -28.88 27.05 -43.16
C LEU A 1116 -27.55 27.81 -43.17
N SER A 1117 -27.61 29.14 -43.13
CA SER A 1117 -26.42 30.00 -43.13
C SER A 1117 -25.54 29.74 -41.91
N LEU A 1118 -26.12 29.62 -40.71
CA LEU A 1118 -25.40 29.27 -39.48
C LEU A 1118 -24.73 27.88 -39.57
N GLY A 1119 -25.42 26.90 -40.13
CA GLY A 1119 -24.88 25.55 -40.36
C GLY A 1119 -23.70 25.55 -41.34
N LEU A 1120 -23.82 26.26 -42.46
CA LEU A 1120 -22.72 26.39 -43.42
C LEU A 1120 -21.53 27.14 -42.83
N HIS A 1121 -21.76 28.18 -42.01
CA HIS A 1121 -20.69 28.84 -41.26
C HIS A 1121 -20.03 27.94 -40.21
N GLN A 1122 -20.77 26.96 -39.66
CA GLN A 1122 -20.16 25.94 -38.80
C GLN A 1122 -19.23 25.03 -39.60
N PHE A 1123 -19.67 24.54 -40.76
CA PHE A 1123 -18.81 23.77 -41.66
C PHE A 1123 -17.58 24.56 -42.11
N GLN A 1124 -17.72 25.86 -42.41
CA GLN A 1124 -16.60 26.70 -42.83
C GLN A 1124 -15.49 26.83 -41.77
N ARG A 1125 -15.83 26.63 -40.49
CA ARG A 1125 -14.87 26.65 -39.38
C ARG A 1125 -14.26 25.28 -39.09
N GLN A 1126 -14.89 24.20 -39.57
CA GLN A 1126 -14.51 22.82 -39.23
C GLN A 1126 -13.85 22.08 -40.41
N LEU A 1127 -14.21 22.42 -41.64
CA LEU A 1127 -13.74 21.76 -42.85
C LEU A 1127 -12.65 22.59 -43.55
N SER A 1128 -11.64 21.91 -44.08
CA SER A 1128 -10.73 22.55 -45.04
C SER A 1128 -11.41 22.78 -46.40
N SER A 1129 -10.89 23.70 -47.21
CA SER A 1129 -11.49 24.05 -48.52
C SER A 1129 -11.57 22.89 -49.51
N ASP A 1130 -10.80 21.82 -49.29
CA ASP A 1130 -10.70 20.66 -50.18
C ASP A 1130 -11.49 19.45 -49.72
N GLU A 1131 -12.11 19.51 -48.54
CA GLU A 1131 -12.94 18.43 -48.03
C GLU A 1131 -14.30 18.38 -48.69
N THR A 1132 -14.75 17.16 -48.99
CA THR A 1132 -16.12 16.89 -49.41
C THR A 1132 -17.05 17.10 -48.22
N LEU A 1133 -18.24 17.64 -48.47
CA LEU A 1133 -19.24 17.85 -47.43
C LEU A 1133 -19.49 16.55 -46.63
N PRO A 1134 -19.44 16.62 -45.29
CA PRO A 1134 -19.46 15.41 -44.46
C PRO A 1134 -20.85 14.78 -44.36
N GLU A 1135 -21.93 15.52 -44.64
CA GLU A 1135 -23.31 15.10 -44.46
C GLU A 1135 -24.29 15.86 -45.35
N THR A 1136 -25.55 15.43 -45.38
CA THR A 1136 -26.62 16.09 -46.13
C THR A 1136 -26.88 17.52 -45.65
N LEU A 1137 -27.19 18.44 -46.57
CA LEU A 1137 -27.56 19.82 -46.23
C LEU A 1137 -29.02 19.94 -45.77
N PHE A 1138 -29.85 18.91 -45.98
CA PHE A 1138 -31.31 18.95 -45.73
C PHE A 1138 -31.69 19.34 -44.30
N PHE A 1139 -30.90 18.94 -43.31
CA PHE A 1139 -31.23 19.19 -41.89
C PHE A 1139 -30.70 20.51 -41.35
N LEU A 1140 -29.72 21.15 -42.00
CA LEU A 1140 -29.16 22.43 -41.53
C LEU A 1140 -30.21 23.55 -41.41
N PRO A 1141 -31.19 23.69 -42.32
CA PRO A 1141 -32.27 24.65 -42.19
C PRO A 1141 -33.19 24.40 -40.97
N LEU A 1142 -33.22 23.19 -40.41
CA LEU A 1142 -34.15 22.84 -39.33
C LEU A 1142 -33.57 23.04 -37.93
N LYS A 1143 -32.24 22.96 -37.75
CA LYS A 1143 -31.61 22.98 -36.41
C LYS A 1143 -31.93 24.22 -35.57
N GLN A 1144 -31.53 25.40 -36.06
CA GLN A 1144 -31.78 26.65 -35.35
C GLN A 1144 -33.27 26.99 -35.36
N ALA A 1145 -33.96 26.66 -36.45
CA ALA A 1145 -35.38 26.91 -36.61
C ALA A 1145 -36.22 26.18 -35.55
N LEU A 1146 -35.90 24.92 -35.22
CA LEU A 1146 -36.58 24.17 -34.15
C LEU A 1146 -36.29 24.76 -32.77
N TYR A 1147 -35.05 25.17 -32.49
CA TYR A 1147 -34.71 25.84 -31.24
C TYR A 1147 -35.48 27.16 -31.08
N ASN A 1148 -35.52 28.00 -32.12
CA ASN A 1148 -36.25 29.27 -32.08
C ASN A 1148 -37.77 29.06 -31.98
N LEU A 1149 -38.32 28.07 -32.70
CA LEU A 1149 -39.71 27.65 -32.58
C LEU A 1149 -40.04 27.24 -31.14
N SER A 1150 -39.18 26.46 -30.48
CA SER A 1150 -39.38 26.06 -29.08
C SER A 1150 -39.51 27.26 -28.15
N ARG A 1151 -38.70 28.31 -28.38
CA ARG A 1151 -38.69 29.54 -27.57
C ARG A 1151 -39.96 30.36 -27.78
N GLU A 1152 -40.38 30.54 -29.03
CA GLU A 1152 -41.59 31.30 -29.39
C GLU A 1152 -42.88 30.61 -28.93
N LEU A 1153 -42.93 29.27 -28.93
CA LEU A 1153 -44.10 28.54 -28.42
C LEU A 1153 -44.16 28.54 -26.89
N GLN A 1154 -43.01 28.64 -26.20
CA GLN A 1154 -42.95 28.68 -24.75
C GLN A 1154 -43.10 30.08 -24.16
N SER A 1155 -42.72 31.14 -24.88
CA SER A 1155 -43.07 32.53 -24.52
C SER A 1155 -44.57 32.71 -24.44
#